data_AF-A0A945X5G2-F1
#
_entry.id   AF-A0A945X5G2-F1
#
_cell.length_a   1.000
_cell.length_b   1.000
_cell.length_c   1.000
_cell.angle_alpha   90.00
_cell.angle_beta   90.00
_cell.angle_gamma   90.00
#
_symmetry.space_group_name_H-M   'P 1'
#
loop_
_entity.id
_entity.type
_entity.pdbx_description
1 polymer ?
#
loop_
_entity_poly.entity_id
_entity_poly.type
_entity_poly.pdbx_seq_one_letter_code
_entity_poly.pdbx_strand_id
1 'polypeptide(L)'
;MHVPLPAFGHRPTRPTHAAVLTVSLLIAVLVAIEARAEARRPPIFETMRDYTPASRVPVDESGLGHNHFRNAGIEEKTADGALAHWVTVGDARLTDQAPQSGQHALLLTNPNWPKKDGRLTQDVHNLPGGASYEAAISMRSPKGSRNVNVKFEVYTEAGEYLGGFRSEHFTISDSEGWVRIAFAHKLPPAPKLRVAVLFRLWDPGPLLLDNASFALVKQTPLYLSPNALGTRLAEGKRLLAWTAPLPQRIQADHTVARGRFRQWPTGQLHLRLAGNETGILPLFISTPETEPTDISVQLTGLTNDTKELYEIKVYQLEPFQYLGDLYYDVLVPNRPFALPATGSRMTWVSLYMPPGAARKPIQGAVQVKAAGNVPLDIPFHVDTFSFDLPREPSLPFAVGIPRGRKVRSSERRRWLKEIARHRLSIRHLPTPSLRFEGDTPIADFAAFDAELDRATSLGMSLFQLPWAYVATGHGKKYAQRFGPIGEDGITDEFRRKFPNAMRLLAEHLKQKGVLARFNHNLFDEPYPEHYPQVRELATLLKQADQAYRPSVYGVGRAAADGELAGIIDEPIGAAWDPEVRRLLRKQNAILTVYNPVQAFDVTRRPELARGFGWWAWRSGIDRAYHWCIGPSSKSMHSHDYGSAWVFENPGHDAFLTTVRFEMLREGLEDYDYLALFQREVGEVIRRLGLDDVRPHDVVDGIAAQLSTRQFVEQSCYGAKYEHIREFLGNAIESLRKPPLLLFQVAAANAPGPVSLDLWCESGTVLTVAGAPQAVGTGNVSLRTTPDANGGVQLEATRAATTKRLWIPLR
;
A
#
# COMPACT_ATOMS: atom_id res chain seq x y z
N MET A 1 -42.19 20.37 -61.03
CA MET A 1 -42.78 19.06 -61.44
C MET A 1 -41.62 18.08 -61.44
N HIS A 2 -41.46 17.27 -60.39
CA HIS A 2 -42.17 16.02 -60.05
C HIS A 2 -41.64 14.78 -60.80
N VAL A 3 -41.10 13.84 -60.01
CA VAL A 3 -41.07 12.37 -60.17
C VAL A 3 -40.74 11.78 -61.56
N PRO A 4 -39.57 11.16 -61.69
CA PRO A 4 -39.39 10.02 -62.60
C PRO A 4 -38.69 8.79 -61.97
N LEU A 5 -39.22 7.61 -62.31
CA LEU A 5 -38.51 6.33 -62.52
C LEU A 5 -38.25 6.18 -64.05
N PRO A 6 -37.59 5.13 -64.61
CA PRO A 6 -36.92 3.96 -64.01
C PRO A 6 -35.38 3.99 -64.31
N ALA A 7 -34.60 2.93 -64.61
CA ALA A 7 -34.72 1.93 -65.69
C ALA A 7 -33.67 0.79 -65.58
N PHE A 8 -34.03 -0.40 -66.10
CA PHE A 8 -33.23 -1.52 -66.67
C PHE A 8 -31.74 -1.74 -66.33
N GLY A 9 -31.35 -3.03 -66.24
CA GLY A 9 -29.95 -3.48 -66.17
C GLY A 9 -29.59 -4.51 -67.25
N HIS A 10 -28.29 -4.83 -67.38
CA HIS A 10 -27.78 -5.87 -68.29
C HIS A 10 -26.54 -6.60 -67.71
N ARG A 11 -26.44 -7.90 -68.04
CA ARG A 11 -25.20 -8.71 -68.14
C ARG A 11 -24.93 -8.97 -69.64
N PRO A 12 -23.80 -9.58 -70.09
CA PRO A 12 -22.51 -9.88 -69.44
C PRO A 12 -21.34 -9.07 -70.11
N THR A 13 -20.02 -9.30 -69.95
CA THR A 13 -19.17 -10.40 -70.49
C THR A 13 -17.72 -10.41 -69.91
N ARG A 14 -16.98 -11.51 -70.16
CA ARG A 14 -15.49 -11.64 -70.12
C ARG A 14 -14.95 -11.56 -71.58
N PRO A 15 -13.63 -11.46 -71.90
CA PRO A 15 -12.41 -11.62 -71.08
C PRO A 15 -11.43 -10.41 -71.18
N THR A 16 -10.15 -10.44 -70.74
CA THR A 16 -8.98 -11.03 -71.44
C THR A 16 -7.78 -11.33 -70.48
N HIS A 17 -6.87 -12.22 -70.92
CA HIS A 17 -5.69 -12.66 -70.14
C HIS A 17 -4.50 -11.69 -70.21
N ALA A 18 -4.61 -10.52 -69.55
CA ALA A 18 -3.48 -9.60 -69.36
C ALA A 18 -3.30 -9.12 -67.91
N ALA A 19 -4.38 -8.91 -67.16
CA ALA A 19 -4.33 -8.32 -65.82
C ALA A 19 -3.87 -9.27 -64.68
N VAL A 20 -3.84 -10.59 -64.92
CA VAL A 20 -3.67 -11.60 -63.85
C VAL A 20 -2.21 -11.77 -63.41
N LEU A 21 -1.24 -11.49 -64.29
CA LEU A 21 0.20 -11.59 -63.94
C LEU A 21 0.71 -10.37 -63.15
N THR A 22 0.18 -9.16 -63.37
CA THR A 22 0.62 -7.96 -62.63
C THR A 22 0.10 -7.93 -61.20
N VAL A 23 -1.12 -8.43 -60.95
CA VAL A 23 -1.70 -8.50 -59.59
C VAL A 23 -0.99 -9.54 -58.71
N SER A 24 -0.52 -10.64 -59.31
CA SER A 24 0.19 -11.71 -58.60
C SER A 24 1.56 -11.27 -58.07
N LEU A 25 2.19 -10.25 -58.67
CA LEU A 25 3.47 -9.71 -58.20
C LEU A 25 3.31 -8.60 -57.15
N LEU A 26 2.19 -7.87 -57.13
CA LEU A 26 1.94 -6.84 -56.10
C LEU A 26 1.69 -7.44 -54.71
N ILE A 27 1.04 -8.60 -54.64
CA ILE A 27 0.73 -9.29 -53.37
C ILE A 27 2.00 -9.80 -52.68
N ALA A 28 3.08 -10.08 -53.42
CA ALA A 28 4.38 -10.46 -52.85
C ALA A 28 5.17 -9.26 -52.28
N VAL A 29 4.82 -8.02 -52.63
CA VAL A 29 5.52 -6.81 -52.17
C VAL A 29 4.74 -6.10 -51.05
N LEU A 30 3.41 -6.13 -51.07
CA LEU A 30 2.56 -5.56 -50.01
C LEU A 30 2.59 -6.34 -48.68
N VAL A 31 3.07 -7.59 -48.69
CA VAL A 31 3.30 -8.39 -47.46
C VAL A 31 4.70 -8.15 -46.86
N ALA A 32 5.58 -7.41 -47.56
CA ALA A 32 6.93 -7.06 -47.10
C ALA A 32 7.03 -5.62 -46.53
N ILE A 33 5.90 -4.92 -46.35
CA ILE A 33 5.81 -3.63 -45.66
C ILE A 33 4.91 -3.76 -44.43
N GLU A 34 5.30 -4.67 -43.53
CA GLU A 34 4.99 -4.50 -42.12
C GLU A 34 5.76 -3.28 -41.54
N ALA A 35 5.47 -2.93 -40.28
CA ALA A 35 6.23 -1.98 -39.48
C ALA A 35 6.23 -0.49 -39.92
N ARG A 36 5.05 0.12 -40.13
CA ARG A 36 4.78 1.53 -39.77
C ARG A 36 3.28 1.88 -39.69
N ALA A 37 2.81 2.21 -38.47
CA ALA A 37 1.60 2.97 -38.12
C ALA A 37 0.22 2.51 -38.68
N GLU A 38 -0.89 2.46 -37.91
CA GLU A 38 -1.05 2.50 -36.45
C GLU A 38 -2.42 1.89 -36.09
N ALA A 39 -2.43 0.66 -35.58
CA ALA A 39 -3.67 -0.06 -35.31
C ALA A 39 -4.32 0.41 -33.98
N ARG A 40 -5.18 1.43 -34.07
CA ARG A 40 -5.92 2.05 -32.94
C ARG A 40 -6.34 1.05 -31.84
N ARG A 41 -5.70 1.14 -30.67
CA ARG A 41 -6.15 0.51 -29.42
C ARG A 41 -5.86 1.36 -28.16
N PRO A 42 -6.68 2.38 -27.87
CA PRO A 42 -6.83 2.89 -26.51
C PRO A 42 -8.05 2.24 -25.81
N PRO A 43 -8.12 2.20 -24.47
CA PRO A 43 -7.00 2.16 -23.53
C PRO A 43 -7.15 1.03 -22.48
N ILE A 44 -6.04 0.70 -21.84
CA ILE A 44 -6.04 0.28 -20.42
C ILE A 44 -4.95 1.04 -19.66
N PHE A 45 -3.85 1.40 -20.33
CA PHE A 45 -2.66 1.90 -19.67
C PHE A 45 -1.95 2.99 -20.48
N GLU A 46 -2.26 4.24 -20.17
CA GLU A 46 -1.52 5.39 -20.68
C GLU A 46 -1.17 6.33 -19.54
N THR A 47 0.13 6.62 -19.38
CA THR A 47 0.71 7.84 -18.78
C THR A 47 0.53 8.08 -17.26
N MET A 48 1.25 9.11 -16.78
CA MET A 48 1.19 9.67 -15.41
C MET A 48 1.67 8.63 -14.35
N ARG A 49 1.93 8.80 -13.03
CA ARG A 49 2.42 9.90 -12.15
C ARG A 49 3.98 9.74 -11.90
N ASP A 50 4.67 10.25 -10.85
CA ASP A 50 4.55 9.67 -9.48
C ASP A 50 5.34 10.25 -8.27
N TYR A 51 4.84 9.88 -7.10
CA TYR A 51 4.88 10.46 -5.77
C TYR A 51 5.93 9.79 -4.85
N THR A 52 6.12 10.40 -3.67
CA THR A 52 6.38 9.83 -2.32
C THR A 52 7.34 10.71 -1.50
N PRO A 53 6.88 11.23 -0.34
CA PRO A 53 7.70 11.94 0.63
C PRO A 53 8.21 11.07 1.77
N ALA A 54 9.27 11.55 2.40
CA ALA A 54 9.34 11.75 3.84
C ALA A 54 10.17 13.03 4.07
N SER A 55 10.24 13.66 5.24
CA SER A 55 9.66 13.35 6.55
C SER A 55 9.27 14.67 7.21
N ARG A 56 8.32 14.67 8.15
CA ARG A 56 8.07 15.83 9.03
C ARG A 56 9.14 15.78 10.13
N VAL A 57 10.15 16.65 10.06
CA VAL A 57 11.26 16.66 11.03
C VAL A 57 11.48 18.05 11.62
N PRO A 58 11.84 18.13 12.92
CA PRO A 58 12.43 19.34 13.50
C PRO A 58 13.66 19.76 12.69
N VAL A 59 13.86 21.07 12.54
CA VAL A 59 14.99 21.61 11.77
C VAL A 59 16.13 22.01 12.71
N ASP A 60 17.37 21.83 12.25
CA ASP A 60 18.52 22.52 12.85
C ASP A 60 18.37 24.02 12.57
N GLU A 61 18.00 24.78 13.62
CA GLU A 61 17.71 26.21 13.48
C GLU A 61 18.95 27.04 13.12
N SER A 62 20.17 26.51 13.26
CA SER A 62 21.42 27.22 12.91
C SER A 62 21.60 27.48 11.41
N GLY A 63 20.83 26.79 10.56
CA GLY A 63 20.84 26.98 9.09
C GLY A 63 19.76 27.93 8.55
N LEU A 64 18.89 28.46 9.42
CA LEU A 64 17.74 29.30 9.05
C LEU A 64 18.14 30.77 8.83
N GLY A 65 17.36 31.52 8.05
CA GLY A 65 17.68 32.86 7.55
C GLY A 65 18.78 32.88 6.48
N HIS A 66 19.80 32.03 6.64
CA HIS A 66 20.95 31.91 5.75
C HIS A 66 20.66 31.21 4.40
N ASN A 67 19.47 30.61 4.21
CA ASN A 67 19.21 29.66 3.12
C ASN A 67 17.87 29.86 2.38
N HIS A 68 17.35 31.09 2.33
CA HIS A 68 16.09 31.38 1.64
C HIS A 68 16.08 31.02 0.15
N PHE A 69 15.41 29.91 -0.18
CA PHE A 69 14.99 29.46 -1.51
C PHE A 69 16.14 29.02 -2.46
N ARG A 70 16.65 27.80 -2.26
CA ARG A 70 17.68 27.16 -3.12
C ARG A 70 17.09 26.55 -4.41
N ASN A 71 17.81 26.67 -5.53
CA ASN A 71 17.47 26.05 -6.81
C ASN A 71 18.45 24.93 -7.19
N ALA A 72 18.03 24.04 -8.11
CA ALA A 72 18.84 22.93 -8.65
C ALA A 72 19.94 23.38 -9.64
N GLY A 73 20.82 24.31 -9.25
CA GLY A 73 21.97 24.72 -10.07
C GLY A 73 21.65 25.70 -11.20
N ILE A 74 20.63 26.53 -11.03
CA ILE A 74 20.41 27.74 -11.84
C ILE A 74 20.50 28.93 -10.88
N GLU A 75 21.65 29.62 -10.90
CA GLU A 75 21.96 30.78 -10.07
C GLU A 75 21.90 32.06 -10.90
N GLU A 76 20.75 32.74 -10.90
CA GLU A 76 20.69 34.16 -11.21
C GLU A 76 20.04 34.90 -10.03
N LYS A 77 20.75 35.91 -9.51
CA LYS A 77 20.19 36.93 -8.62
C LYS A 77 19.93 38.17 -9.45
N THR A 78 18.74 38.76 -9.36
CA THR A 78 18.52 40.11 -9.87
C THR A 78 19.23 41.13 -8.98
N ALA A 79 19.71 42.23 -9.57
CA ALA A 79 20.57 43.22 -8.90
C ALA A 79 19.87 44.05 -7.81
N ASP A 80 18.56 43.86 -7.63
CA ASP A 80 17.66 44.54 -6.70
C ASP A 80 17.32 43.72 -5.44
N GLY A 81 17.76 42.46 -5.38
CA GLY A 81 17.47 41.57 -4.24
C GLY A 81 16.05 40.98 -4.23
N ALA A 82 15.28 41.10 -5.32
CA ALA A 82 14.01 40.41 -5.46
C ALA A 82 14.20 38.87 -5.50
N LEU A 83 13.16 38.12 -5.09
CA LEU A 83 13.16 36.66 -5.23
C LEU A 83 12.92 36.25 -6.69
N ALA A 84 13.98 36.22 -7.48
CA ALA A 84 13.95 35.72 -8.85
C ALA A 84 13.23 34.35 -8.91
N HIS A 85 12.29 34.23 -9.85
CA HIS A 85 11.47 33.04 -10.11
C HIS A 85 10.42 32.65 -9.03
N TRP A 86 10.21 33.47 -7.99
CA TRP A 86 9.10 33.29 -7.04
C TRP A 86 8.01 34.34 -7.25
N VAL A 87 6.78 33.87 -7.45
CA VAL A 87 5.57 34.69 -7.58
C VAL A 87 4.74 34.54 -6.31
N THR A 88 4.74 35.59 -5.49
CA THR A 88 3.81 35.73 -4.36
C THR A 88 2.46 36.24 -4.87
N VAL A 89 1.39 35.56 -4.45
CA VAL A 89 0.04 36.10 -4.42
C VAL A 89 -0.34 36.27 -2.95
N GLY A 90 -1.08 37.33 -2.63
CA GLY A 90 -1.44 37.70 -1.25
C GLY A 90 -0.42 38.62 -0.57
N ASP A 91 -0.58 38.81 0.75
CA ASP A 91 0.37 39.57 1.57
C ASP A 91 1.51 38.66 2.01
N ALA A 92 2.65 38.78 1.33
CA ALA A 92 3.87 38.04 1.61
C ALA A 92 5.04 39.02 1.71
N ARG A 93 5.73 39.03 2.86
CA ARG A 93 6.78 40.02 3.16
C ARG A 93 7.90 39.42 4.00
N LEU A 94 9.11 39.96 3.88
CA LEU A 94 10.22 39.59 4.77
C LEU A 94 9.96 40.10 6.20
N THR A 95 10.46 39.37 7.21
CA THR A 95 10.27 39.71 8.62
C THR A 95 11.41 39.20 9.51
N ASP A 96 11.68 39.93 10.59
CA ASP A 96 12.74 39.62 11.57
C ASP A 96 12.28 38.63 12.65
N GLN A 97 11.07 38.07 12.53
CA GLN A 97 10.45 37.17 13.53
C GLN A 97 11.00 35.73 13.52
N ALA A 98 12.23 35.54 13.05
CA ALA A 98 12.94 34.25 13.00
C ALA A 98 14.28 34.32 13.75
N PRO A 99 14.64 33.35 14.62
CA PRO A 99 15.76 33.50 15.53
C PRO A 99 17.08 32.91 14.99
N GLN A 100 17.98 33.75 14.49
CA GLN A 100 19.21 34.17 15.19
C GLN A 100 20.05 35.13 14.32
N SER A 101 20.73 36.09 14.96
CA SER A 101 21.69 37.04 14.36
C SER A 101 21.37 37.61 12.96
N GLY A 102 20.24 38.31 12.84
CA GLY A 102 20.10 39.41 11.86
C GLY A 102 19.79 39.05 10.41
N GLN A 103 19.01 37.99 10.16
CA GLN A 103 18.52 37.66 8.80
C GLN A 103 16.99 37.44 8.81
N HIS A 104 16.33 37.72 7.67
CA HIS A 104 14.87 37.82 7.57
C HIS A 104 14.23 36.54 7.04
N ALA A 105 13.13 36.08 7.65
CA ALA A 105 12.28 35.02 7.12
C ALA A 105 11.13 35.55 6.25
N LEU A 106 10.55 34.71 5.37
CA LEU A 106 9.35 35.10 4.61
C LEU A 106 8.08 34.83 5.44
N LEU A 107 7.35 35.89 5.76
CA LEU A 107 6.01 35.84 6.34
C LEU A 107 4.96 35.78 5.23
N LEU A 108 4.34 34.62 5.03
CA LEU A 108 3.16 34.46 4.19
C LEU A 108 1.90 34.66 5.04
N THR A 109 1.04 35.62 4.66
CA THR A 109 -0.22 35.90 5.35
C THR A 109 -1.40 35.64 4.41
N ASN A 110 -2.40 34.86 4.86
CA ASN A 110 -3.70 34.83 4.20
C ASN A 110 -4.63 35.88 4.86
N PRO A 111 -5.00 36.98 4.20
CA PRO A 111 -5.69 38.09 4.86
C PRO A 111 -7.18 37.85 5.12
N ASN A 112 -7.88 37.03 4.32
CA ASN A 112 -9.33 36.78 4.45
C ASN A 112 -9.72 35.40 3.91
N TRP A 113 -10.55 34.65 4.64
CA TRP A 113 -11.33 33.52 4.08
C TRP A 113 -12.59 34.07 3.38
N PRO A 114 -13.13 33.43 2.32
CA PRO A 114 -12.66 32.22 1.63
C PRO A 114 -11.75 32.51 0.43
N LYS A 115 -11.26 33.75 0.28
CA LYS A 115 -10.27 34.08 -0.75
C LYS A 115 -8.96 33.33 -0.48
N LYS A 116 -8.39 32.74 -1.52
CA LYS A 116 -7.25 31.80 -1.39
C LYS A 116 -5.94 32.51 -1.67
N ASP A 117 -5.82 33.69 -1.06
CA ASP A 117 -4.91 34.73 -1.52
C ASP A 117 -3.50 34.49 -0.96
N GLY A 118 -3.33 33.90 0.22
CA GLY A 118 -2.03 33.48 0.75
C GLY A 118 -1.40 32.32 -0.05
N ARG A 119 -0.71 32.60 -1.16
CA ARG A 119 -0.07 31.60 -2.04
C ARG A 119 1.33 32.06 -2.47
N LEU A 120 2.35 31.36 -1.96
CA LEU A 120 3.69 31.39 -2.54
C LEU A 120 3.77 30.39 -3.71
N THR A 121 4.29 30.83 -4.85
CA THR A 121 4.50 30.00 -6.06
C THR A 121 5.94 30.16 -6.54
N GLN A 122 6.56 29.08 -7.01
CA GLN A 122 7.83 29.11 -7.75
C GLN A 122 7.60 28.47 -9.12
N ASP A 123 8.12 29.07 -10.19
CA ASP A 123 8.20 28.42 -11.50
C ASP A 123 9.64 27.98 -11.79
N VAL A 124 9.85 26.67 -11.95
CA VAL A 124 11.16 26.09 -12.31
C VAL A 124 11.10 25.61 -13.76
N HIS A 125 11.89 26.24 -14.63
CA HIS A 125 11.90 26.02 -16.09
C HIS A 125 13.03 25.08 -16.53
N ASN A 126 12.98 24.66 -17.81
CA ASN A 126 14.03 23.89 -18.51
C ASN A 126 14.37 22.54 -17.85
N LEU A 127 13.48 21.99 -17.03
CA LEU A 127 13.72 20.74 -16.32
C LEU A 127 13.73 19.53 -17.28
N PRO A 128 14.76 18.68 -17.27
CA PRO A 128 14.72 17.43 -18.01
C PRO A 128 13.74 16.46 -17.35
N GLY A 129 12.82 15.96 -18.18
CA GLY A 129 11.82 14.97 -17.82
C GLY A 129 12.36 13.58 -17.46
N GLY A 130 11.50 12.71 -16.93
CA GLY A 130 11.82 11.33 -16.55
C GLY A 130 12.61 11.20 -15.23
N ALA A 131 13.29 12.25 -14.79
CA ALA A 131 13.98 12.28 -13.50
C ALA A 131 13.04 12.54 -12.30
N SER A 132 13.52 12.22 -11.09
CA SER A 132 12.84 12.59 -9.83
C SER A 132 13.45 13.80 -9.17
N TYR A 133 12.59 14.71 -8.72
CA TYR A 133 12.97 15.92 -8.00
C TYR A 133 12.27 15.97 -6.66
N GLU A 134 13.00 16.34 -5.62
CA GLU A 134 12.43 16.68 -4.33
C GLU A 134 12.20 18.17 -4.22
N ALA A 135 10.99 18.54 -3.82
CA ALA A 135 10.70 19.86 -3.29
C ALA A 135 10.58 19.79 -1.78
N ALA A 136 11.31 20.64 -1.07
CA ALA A 136 11.27 20.74 0.37
C ALA A 136 11.14 22.20 0.81
N ILE A 137 10.72 22.42 2.06
CA ILE A 137 10.58 23.73 2.69
C ILE A 137 10.56 23.58 4.21
N SER A 138 11.06 24.59 4.92
CA SER A 138 10.91 24.73 6.36
C SER A 138 9.78 25.72 6.66
N MET A 139 8.88 25.36 7.57
CA MET A 139 7.72 26.14 7.97
C MET A 139 7.65 26.29 9.49
N ARG A 140 7.11 27.42 9.95
CA ARG A 140 6.77 27.64 11.36
C ARG A 140 5.51 28.49 11.45
N SER A 141 4.56 28.11 12.31
CA SER A 141 3.52 29.06 12.71
C SER A 141 4.04 29.93 13.85
N PRO A 142 3.90 31.27 13.80
CA PRO A 142 4.20 32.13 14.94
C PRO A 142 3.03 32.23 15.94
N LYS A 143 1.80 31.82 15.55
CA LYS A 143 0.60 31.83 16.41
C LYS A 143 -0.54 31.01 15.81
N GLY A 144 -1.05 30.03 16.56
CA GLY A 144 -2.11 29.09 16.19
C GLY A 144 -1.69 28.09 15.11
N SER A 145 -2.30 26.90 15.11
CA SER A 145 -2.09 25.92 14.04
C SER A 145 -2.49 26.45 12.65
N ARG A 146 -1.75 26.05 11.61
CA ARG A 146 -1.91 26.51 10.21
C ARG A 146 -1.99 25.36 9.22
N ASN A 147 -3.09 25.26 8.50
CA ASN A 147 -3.28 24.35 7.38
C ASN A 147 -2.63 24.91 6.11
N VAL A 148 -1.64 24.17 5.59
CA VAL A 148 -0.83 24.54 4.43
C VAL A 148 -0.93 23.44 3.39
N ASN A 149 -1.22 23.83 2.16
CA ASN A 149 -1.38 22.95 1.02
C ASN A 149 -0.17 23.08 0.08
N VAL A 150 0.58 21.99 -0.10
CA VAL A 150 1.70 21.91 -1.03
C VAL A 150 1.22 21.29 -2.34
N LYS A 151 1.38 22.00 -3.47
CA LYS A 151 0.99 21.51 -4.80
C LYS A 151 2.16 21.56 -5.78
N PHE A 152 2.10 20.69 -6.78
CA PHE A 152 2.94 20.75 -7.99
C PHE A 152 2.04 20.84 -9.20
N GLU A 153 2.41 21.64 -10.20
CA GLU A 153 1.70 21.81 -11.46
C GLU A 153 2.72 21.73 -12.60
N VAL A 154 2.71 20.66 -13.41
CA VAL A 154 3.68 20.41 -14.49
C VAL A 154 3.15 20.86 -15.84
N TYR A 155 4.00 21.51 -16.63
CA TYR A 155 3.68 22.06 -17.94
C TYR A 155 4.78 21.78 -18.98
N THR A 156 4.43 21.77 -20.27
CA THR A 156 5.41 21.87 -21.37
C THR A 156 6.09 23.24 -21.40
N GLU A 157 7.19 23.37 -22.16
CA GLU A 157 7.81 24.67 -22.49
C GLU A 157 6.78 25.65 -23.10
N ALA A 158 5.80 25.14 -23.85
CA ALA A 158 4.71 25.92 -24.46
C ALA A 158 3.53 26.24 -23.50
N GLY A 159 3.61 25.85 -22.22
CA GLY A 159 2.59 26.16 -21.21
C GLY A 159 1.38 25.20 -21.18
N GLU A 160 1.39 24.10 -21.94
CA GLU A 160 0.34 23.07 -21.87
C GLU A 160 0.41 22.33 -20.53
N TYR A 161 -0.73 22.18 -19.84
CA TYR A 161 -0.82 21.54 -18.53
C TYR A 161 -0.83 20.01 -18.64
N LEU A 162 0.37 19.41 -18.68
CA LEU A 162 0.56 17.96 -18.49
C LEU A 162 0.08 17.51 -17.10
N GLY A 163 0.16 18.40 -16.12
CA GLY A 163 -0.75 18.49 -15.00
C GLY A 163 -0.11 18.41 -13.62
N GLY A 164 -0.91 18.60 -12.57
CA GLY A 164 -0.45 18.82 -11.20
C GLY A 164 -1.10 17.94 -10.14
N PHE A 165 -0.36 16.96 -9.63
CA PHE A 165 -0.94 15.76 -9.01
C PHE A 165 -0.25 15.25 -7.73
N ARG A 166 0.32 16.17 -6.95
CA ARG A 166 0.37 16.04 -5.49
C ARG A 166 -0.31 17.28 -4.94
N SER A 167 -1.23 17.12 -4.01
CA SER A 167 -1.92 18.21 -3.32
C SER A 167 -1.97 17.85 -1.85
N GLU A 168 -0.83 18.00 -1.21
CA GLU A 168 -0.58 17.54 0.14
C GLU A 168 -1.05 18.59 1.15
N HIS A 169 -1.48 18.15 2.33
CA HIS A 169 -2.05 19.02 3.36
C HIS A 169 -1.36 18.79 4.70
N PHE A 170 -0.86 19.86 5.31
CA PHE A 170 -0.14 19.84 6.58
C PHE A 170 -0.76 20.82 7.54
N THR A 171 -0.86 20.43 8.81
CA THR A 171 -1.12 21.38 9.89
C THR A 171 0.19 21.67 10.62
N ILE A 172 0.70 22.89 10.48
CA ILE A 172 1.89 23.41 11.20
C ILE A 172 1.40 24.05 12.50
N SER A 173 1.66 23.43 13.64
CA SER A 173 1.37 24.03 14.93
C SER A 173 2.39 25.10 15.29
N ASP A 174 1.97 26.07 16.09
CA ASP A 174 2.84 27.01 16.78
C ASP A 174 3.64 26.36 17.93
N SER A 175 3.25 25.18 18.40
CA SER A 175 3.99 24.42 19.42
C SER A 175 5.17 23.61 18.87
N GLU A 176 5.36 23.52 17.55
CA GLU A 176 6.34 22.63 16.92
C GLU A 176 7.65 23.32 16.49
N GLY A 177 7.78 24.64 16.69
CA GLY A 177 8.96 25.39 16.26
C GLY A 177 9.08 25.42 14.73
N TRP A 178 10.31 25.27 14.22
CA TRP A 178 10.56 25.09 12.78
C TRP A 178 10.48 23.61 12.39
N VAL A 179 9.68 23.34 11.35
CA VAL A 179 9.39 22.00 10.82
C VAL A 179 9.77 21.96 9.33
N ARG A 180 10.62 21.01 8.91
CA ARG A 180 10.89 20.74 7.50
C ARG A 180 9.92 19.70 6.95
N ILE A 181 9.54 19.91 5.69
CA ILE A 181 8.67 19.05 4.90
C ILE A 181 9.33 18.84 3.53
N ALA A 182 9.27 17.63 2.96
CA ALA A 182 9.94 17.29 1.70
C ALA A 182 9.17 16.26 0.86
N PHE A 183 9.24 16.36 -0.47
CA PHE A 183 8.44 15.60 -1.44
C PHE A 183 9.19 15.25 -2.73
N ALA A 184 9.60 13.99 -2.91
CA ALA A 184 10.06 13.52 -4.23
C ALA A 184 8.89 13.35 -5.22
N HIS A 185 9.10 13.72 -6.48
CA HIS A 185 8.18 13.53 -7.60
C HIS A 185 8.94 13.21 -8.90
N LYS A 186 8.56 12.15 -9.61
CA LYS A 186 9.06 11.82 -10.95
C LYS A 186 8.30 12.63 -12.01
N LEU A 187 9.03 13.35 -12.87
CA LEU A 187 8.43 14.17 -13.93
C LEU A 187 8.20 13.37 -15.23
N PRO A 188 7.23 13.78 -16.08
CA PRO A 188 7.05 13.19 -17.41
C PRO A 188 8.33 13.21 -18.26
N PRO A 189 8.62 12.19 -19.09
CA PRO A 189 9.78 12.16 -19.98
C PRO A 189 9.55 13.07 -21.20
N ALA A 190 9.56 14.37 -20.97
CA ALA A 190 9.53 15.42 -21.99
C ALA A 190 10.73 16.36 -21.82
N PRO A 191 11.24 16.96 -22.91
CA PRO A 191 12.28 17.98 -22.83
C PRO A 191 11.72 19.27 -22.21
N LYS A 192 12.56 19.98 -21.44
CA LYS A 192 12.33 21.35 -20.93
C LYS A 192 10.95 21.57 -20.29
N LEU A 193 10.61 20.78 -19.28
CA LEU A 193 9.39 21.02 -18.50
C LEU A 193 9.48 22.33 -17.70
N ARG A 194 8.33 22.96 -17.49
CA ARG A 194 8.10 23.93 -16.41
C ARG A 194 7.35 23.24 -15.28
N VAL A 195 7.81 23.38 -14.05
CA VAL A 195 7.12 22.89 -12.85
C VAL A 195 6.84 24.08 -11.95
N ALA A 196 5.55 24.37 -11.73
CA ALA A 196 5.15 25.31 -10.70
C ALA A 196 5.03 24.58 -9.35
N VAL A 197 5.87 24.97 -8.39
CA VAL A 197 5.84 24.52 -7.00
C VAL A 197 4.98 25.49 -6.19
N LEU A 198 4.11 24.97 -5.33
CA LEU A 198 3.07 25.74 -4.63
C LEU A 198 3.11 25.53 -3.13
N PHE A 199 3.00 26.63 -2.38
CA PHE A 199 2.73 26.63 -0.95
C PHE A 199 1.56 27.59 -0.69
N ARG A 200 0.36 27.03 -0.50
CA ARG A 200 -0.88 27.79 -0.25
C ARG A 200 -1.27 27.65 1.20
N LEU A 201 -1.25 28.74 1.96
CA LEU A 201 -1.83 28.83 3.29
C LEU A 201 -3.35 28.89 3.16
N TRP A 202 -4.07 27.97 3.80
CA TRP A 202 -5.55 27.93 3.74
C TRP A 202 -6.15 28.80 4.85
N ASP A 203 -5.69 28.65 6.09
CA ASP A 203 -6.25 29.38 7.23
C ASP A 203 -5.87 30.88 7.22
N PRO A 204 -6.74 31.80 7.66
CA PRO A 204 -6.40 33.22 7.84
C PRO A 204 -5.30 33.44 8.88
N GLY A 205 -4.39 34.36 8.58
CA GLY A 205 -3.28 34.75 9.47
C GLY A 205 -1.88 34.38 8.93
N PRO A 206 -0.85 34.44 9.80
CA PRO A 206 0.56 34.31 9.40
C PRO A 206 1.12 32.88 9.40
N LEU A 207 2.10 32.65 8.54
CA LEU A 207 3.00 31.50 8.49
C LEU A 207 4.41 31.98 8.10
N LEU A 208 5.46 31.50 8.79
CA LEU A 208 6.85 31.73 8.43
C LEU A 208 7.37 30.61 7.51
N LEU A 209 8.12 30.97 6.47
CA LEU A 209 8.66 30.07 5.44
C LEU A 209 10.16 30.35 5.21
N ASP A 210 10.97 29.29 5.16
CA ASP A 210 12.43 29.33 4.96
C ASP A 210 12.95 28.04 4.30
N ASN A 211 14.19 28.07 3.78
CA ASN A 211 14.97 26.92 3.35
C ASN A 211 14.19 26.01 2.39
N ALA A 212 13.41 26.63 1.50
CA ALA A 212 12.80 25.90 0.41
C ALA A 212 13.86 25.47 -0.60
N SER A 213 13.66 24.32 -1.23
CA SER A 213 14.58 23.80 -2.23
C SER A 213 13.84 22.90 -3.21
N PHE A 214 14.05 23.10 -4.52
CA PHE A 214 13.71 22.12 -5.55
C PHE A 214 15.00 21.51 -6.10
N ALA A 215 15.20 20.20 -5.96
CA ALA A 215 16.48 19.52 -6.21
C ALA A 215 16.30 18.14 -6.86
N LEU A 216 17.22 17.75 -7.75
CA LEU A 216 17.26 16.42 -8.34
C LEU A 216 17.60 15.36 -7.27
N VAL A 217 16.83 14.27 -7.20
CA VAL A 217 17.03 13.17 -6.23
C VAL A 217 17.30 11.84 -6.93
N LYS A 218 18.36 11.17 -6.46
CA LYS A 218 18.75 9.82 -6.88
C LYS A 218 17.67 8.81 -6.47
N GLN A 219 16.95 8.26 -7.45
CA GLN A 219 15.96 7.22 -7.19
C GLN A 219 16.60 5.96 -6.56
N THR A 220 15.89 5.34 -5.61
CA THR A 220 16.13 3.94 -5.24
C THR A 220 15.74 3.05 -6.42
N PRO A 221 16.52 2.03 -6.80
CA PRO A 221 16.15 1.14 -7.89
C PRO A 221 14.79 0.47 -7.67
N LEU A 222 13.90 0.59 -8.66
CA LEU A 222 12.58 -0.06 -8.66
C LEU A 222 12.65 -1.52 -9.11
N TYR A 223 13.67 -1.83 -9.91
CA TYR A 223 13.91 -3.13 -10.51
C TYR A 223 15.16 -3.76 -9.92
N LEU A 224 15.21 -5.09 -9.97
CA LEU A 224 16.39 -5.85 -9.64
C LEU A 224 17.56 -5.38 -10.51
N SER A 225 18.66 -5.01 -9.85
CA SER A 225 19.88 -4.59 -10.54
C SER A 225 20.28 -5.63 -11.59
N PRO A 226 20.64 -5.23 -12.82
CA PRO A 226 21.20 -6.15 -13.82
C PRO A 226 22.41 -6.94 -13.32
N ASN A 227 23.07 -6.51 -12.25
CA ASN A 227 24.24 -7.16 -11.62
C ASN A 227 23.91 -8.00 -10.37
N ALA A 228 22.65 -8.14 -9.96
CA ALA A 228 22.27 -8.92 -8.78
C ALA A 228 22.57 -10.43 -8.92
N LEU A 229 22.62 -11.14 -7.79
CA LEU A 229 22.69 -12.60 -7.75
C LEU A 229 21.29 -13.17 -7.55
N GLY A 230 20.85 -14.03 -8.47
CA GLY A 230 19.68 -14.89 -8.31
C GLY A 230 20.05 -16.28 -7.78
N THR A 231 19.08 -17.17 -7.70
CA THR A 231 19.26 -18.61 -7.41
C THR A 231 18.84 -19.43 -8.61
N ARG A 232 19.73 -20.30 -9.11
CA ARG A 232 19.46 -21.19 -10.27
C ARG A 232 18.43 -22.24 -9.88
N LEU A 233 17.48 -22.50 -10.78
CA LEU A 233 16.50 -23.59 -10.66
C LEU A 233 16.71 -24.65 -11.74
N ALA A 234 16.85 -24.25 -13.00
CA ALA A 234 17.11 -25.16 -14.12
C ALA A 234 17.86 -24.47 -15.27
N GLU A 235 18.66 -25.24 -16.01
CA GLU A 235 19.44 -24.76 -17.16
C GLU A 235 19.11 -25.54 -18.44
N GLY A 236 18.59 -24.86 -19.46
CA GLY A 236 18.28 -25.44 -20.77
C GLY A 236 19.14 -24.86 -21.90
N LYS A 237 18.96 -25.39 -23.12
CA LYS A 237 19.71 -24.94 -24.30
C LYS A 237 19.38 -23.50 -24.72
N ARG A 238 18.11 -23.10 -24.69
CA ARG A 238 17.65 -21.72 -24.98
C ARG A 238 17.04 -20.97 -23.78
N LEU A 239 16.77 -21.67 -22.67
CA LEU A 239 16.10 -21.10 -21.49
C LEU A 239 16.96 -21.26 -20.24
N LEU A 240 16.89 -20.28 -19.35
CA LEU A 240 17.44 -20.29 -17.99
C LEU A 240 16.29 -20.04 -17.02
N ALA A 241 16.17 -20.84 -15.97
CA ALA A 241 15.17 -20.66 -14.92
C ALA A 241 15.84 -20.36 -13.58
N TRP A 242 15.36 -19.31 -12.90
CA TRP A 242 15.89 -18.84 -11.63
C TRP A 242 14.81 -18.23 -10.74
N THR A 243 15.12 -18.08 -9.46
CA THR A 243 14.30 -17.35 -8.49
C THR A 243 15.14 -16.27 -7.80
N ALA A 244 14.46 -15.26 -7.24
CA ALA A 244 15.03 -14.24 -6.38
C ALA A 244 13.92 -13.74 -5.43
N PRO A 245 14.26 -13.21 -4.24
CA PRO A 245 13.28 -12.87 -3.21
C PRO A 245 12.26 -11.82 -3.66
N LEU A 246 10.98 -12.00 -3.33
CA LEU A 246 9.97 -10.97 -3.55
C LEU A 246 10.24 -9.74 -2.68
N PRO A 247 9.90 -8.52 -3.15
CA PRO A 247 9.20 -8.21 -4.39
C PRO A 247 10.09 -7.67 -5.51
N GLN A 248 11.24 -8.29 -5.75
CA GLN A 248 12.12 -7.89 -6.83
C GLN A 248 11.43 -8.03 -8.20
N ARG A 249 11.07 -6.90 -8.82
CA ARG A 249 10.60 -6.82 -10.20
C ARG A 249 11.78 -6.87 -11.18
N ILE A 250 11.55 -7.35 -12.40
CA ILE A 250 12.46 -7.17 -13.54
C ILE A 250 11.74 -6.45 -14.69
N GLN A 251 12.51 -5.86 -15.59
CA GLN A 251 12.05 -5.41 -16.90
C GLN A 251 12.23 -6.54 -17.95
N ALA A 252 11.55 -6.47 -19.10
CA ALA A 252 11.63 -7.51 -20.13
C ALA A 252 13.02 -7.66 -20.77
N ASP A 253 13.80 -6.58 -20.75
CA ASP A 253 15.18 -6.42 -21.20
C ASP A 253 16.23 -6.72 -20.11
N HIS A 254 15.82 -7.16 -18.91
CA HIS A 254 16.76 -7.59 -17.88
C HIS A 254 17.55 -8.82 -18.34
N THR A 255 18.85 -8.68 -18.56
CA THR A 255 19.67 -9.73 -19.20
C THR A 255 20.37 -10.65 -18.20
N VAL A 256 20.38 -11.96 -18.50
CA VAL A 256 21.03 -12.99 -17.67
C VAL A 256 21.95 -13.85 -18.54
N ALA A 257 23.21 -13.43 -18.62
CA ALA A 257 24.24 -14.15 -19.38
C ALA A 257 24.57 -15.50 -18.75
N ARG A 258 24.61 -16.57 -19.55
CA ARG A 258 24.80 -17.96 -19.09
C ARG A 258 26.04 -18.16 -18.22
N GLY A 259 27.15 -17.47 -18.54
CA GLY A 259 28.38 -17.53 -17.75
C GLY A 259 28.19 -17.05 -16.31
N ARG A 260 27.47 -15.95 -16.10
CA ARG A 260 27.16 -15.42 -14.75
C ARG A 260 26.05 -16.20 -14.06
N PHE A 261 25.03 -16.65 -14.79
CA PHE A 261 24.02 -17.58 -14.26
C PHE A 261 24.66 -18.82 -13.62
N ARG A 262 25.71 -19.38 -14.24
CA ARG A 262 26.42 -20.56 -13.69
C ARG A 262 27.22 -20.29 -12.42
N GLN A 263 27.53 -19.03 -12.10
CA GLN A 263 28.21 -18.61 -10.86
C GLN A 263 27.23 -18.44 -9.69
N TRP A 264 25.92 -18.40 -9.95
CA TRP A 264 24.90 -18.28 -8.91
C TRP A 264 24.71 -19.61 -8.14
N PRO A 265 24.29 -19.54 -6.86
CA PRO A 265 23.90 -20.74 -6.11
C PRO A 265 22.75 -21.48 -6.80
N THR A 266 22.69 -22.79 -6.63
CA THR A 266 21.56 -23.63 -7.07
C THR A 266 20.61 -23.85 -5.90
N GLY A 267 19.30 -23.83 -6.17
CA GLY A 267 18.26 -24.08 -5.18
C GLY A 267 16.99 -24.63 -5.82
N GLN A 268 15.88 -24.53 -5.10
CA GLN A 268 14.56 -25.00 -5.52
C GLN A 268 13.50 -23.94 -5.24
N LEU A 269 12.33 -24.06 -5.86
CA LEU A 269 11.16 -23.27 -5.48
C LEU A 269 10.57 -23.86 -4.19
N HIS A 270 10.65 -23.13 -3.08
CA HIS A 270 10.13 -23.56 -1.78
C HIS A 270 9.28 -22.47 -1.15
N LEU A 271 8.23 -22.88 -0.45
CA LEU A 271 7.47 -22.09 0.50
C LEU A 271 7.16 -22.94 1.72
N ARG A 272 6.91 -22.28 2.85
CA ARG A 272 6.19 -22.88 3.99
C ARG A 272 5.03 -21.99 4.36
N LEU A 273 3.80 -22.50 4.42
CA LEU A 273 2.58 -21.71 4.64
C LEU A 273 1.78 -22.15 5.87
N ALA A 274 1.08 -21.21 6.50
CA ALA A 274 0.00 -21.49 7.43
C ALA A 274 -1.34 -21.62 6.68
N GLY A 275 -2.35 -22.22 7.32
CA GLY A 275 -3.69 -22.20 6.73
C GLY A 275 -4.32 -20.82 6.78
N ASN A 276 -5.27 -20.58 5.87
CA ASN A 276 -5.78 -19.27 5.47
C ASN A 276 -4.75 -18.33 4.78
N GLU A 277 -3.51 -18.75 4.55
CA GLU A 277 -2.46 -17.92 3.93
C GLU A 277 -2.38 -18.05 2.40
N THR A 278 -1.95 -16.98 1.71
CA THR A 278 -1.59 -17.04 0.28
C THR A 278 -0.08 -16.89 0.08
N GLY A 279 0.57 -17.91 -0.47
CA GLY A 279 1.99 -17.88 -0.84
C GLY A 279 2.21 -17.59 -2.32
N ILE A 280 3.39 -17.06 -2.65
CA ILE A 280 3.84 -16.82 -4.03
C ILE A 280 5.24 -17.35 -4.24
N LEU A 281 5.42 -18.15 -5.30
CA LEU A 281 6.73 -18.55 -5.83
C LEU A 281 7.10 -17.66 -7.03
N PRO A 282 8.10 -16.76 -6.90
CA PRO A 282 8.63 -16.00 -8.01
C PRO A 282 9.55 -16.89 -8.88
N LEU A 283 9.16 -17.06 -10.14
CA LEU A 283 9.95 -17.72 -11.18
C LEU A 283 10.32 -16.71 -12.27
N PHE A 284 11.60 -16.58 -12.55
CA PHE A 284 12.11 -15.79 -13.67
C PHE A 284 12.59 -16.74 -14.78
N ILE A 285 12.15 -16.47 -16.00
CA ILE A 285 12.52 -17.21 -17.21
C ILE A 285 13.30 -16.26 -18.10
N SER A 286 14.55 -16.60 -18.42
CA SER A 286 15.44 -15.82 -19.29
C SER A 286 15.88 -16.61 -20.51
N THR A 287 16.17 -15.92 -21.61
CA THR A 287 16.87 -16.45 -22.77
C THR A 287 18.22 -15.76 -22.91
N PRO A 288 19.36 -16.48 -22.98
CA PRO A 288 20.67 -15.82 -22.97
C PRO A 288 21.05 -15.26 -24.35
N GLU A 289 20.61 -15.88 -25.45
CA GLU A 289 21.19 -15.70 -26.80
C GLU A 289 20.18 -15.84 -27.95
N THR A 290 18.89 -16.14 -27.67
CA THR A 290 17.90 -16.49 -28.71
C THR A 290 16.56 -15.77 -28.50
N GLU A 291 15.72 -15.74 -29.53
CA GLU A 291 14.34 -15.23 -29.45
C GLU A 291 13.32 -16.41 -29.45
N PRO A 292 13.06 -17.05 -28.30
CA PRO A 292 12.07 -18.11 -28.20
C PRO A 292 10.64 -17.56 -28.30
N THR A 293 9.92 -17.97 -29.34
CA THR A 293 8.46 -17.88 -29.39
C THR A 293 7.81 -19.03 -28.62
N ASP A 294 6.52 -18.85 -28.33
CA ASP A 294 5.64 -19.89 -27.76
C ASP A 294 6.18 -20.51 -26.46
N ILE A 295 6.81 -19.69 -25.61
CA ILE A 295 7.09 -20.07 -24.22
C ILE A 295 5.74 -20.25 -23.53
N SER A 296 5.50 -21.48 -23.09
CA SER A 296 4.36 -21.88 -22.29
C SER A 296 4.83 -22.33 -20.91
N VAL A 297 4.04 -22.00 -19.89
CA VAL A 297 4.27 -22.41 -18.50
C VAL A 297 3.04 -23.17 -18.00
N GLN A 298 3.26 -24.35 -17.39
CA GLN A 298 2.18 -25.24 -16.93
C GLN A 298 2.53 -25.90 -15.59
N LEU A 299 1.50 -26.28 -14.81
CA LEU A 299 1.67 -26.97 -13.53
C LEU A 299 1.52 -28.50 -13.70
N THR A 300 2.63 -29.21 -13.56
CA THR A 300 2.75 -30.68 -13.62
C THR A 300 2.91 -31.27 -12.21
N GLY A 301 2.82 -32.59 -12.07
CA GLY A 301 2.95 -33.30 -10.78
C GLY A 301 1.75 -33.18 -9.81
N LEU A 302 0.73 -32.38 -10.13
CA LEU A 302 -0.42 -32.11 -9.27
C LEU A 302 -1.76 -32.56 -9.89
N THR A 303 -2.61 -33.18 -9.07
CA THR A 303 -4.01 -33.49 -9.43
C THR A 303 -4.85 -32.22 -9.58
N ASN A 304 -5.98 -32.30 -10.29
CA ASN A 304 -6.90 -31.17 -10.44
C ASN A 304 -7.52 -30.80 -9.08
N ASP A 305 -7.94 -31.80 -8.30
CA ASP A 305 -8.49 -31.64 -6.95
C ASP A 305 -7.53 -30.85 -6.05
N THR A 306 -6.21 -31.11 -6.14
CA THR A 306 -5.18 -30.33 -5.42
C THR A 306 -5.09 -28.89 -5.94
N LYS A 307 -5.13 -28.68 -7.27
CA LYS A 307 -5.09 -27.34 -7.88
C LYS A 307 -6.31 -26.51 -7.49
N GLU A 308 -7.49 -27.12 -7.39
CA GLU A 308 -8.74 -26.45 -7.01
C GLU A 308 -8.81 -26.19 -5.50
N LEU A 309 -8.48 -27.18 -4.66
CA LEU A 309 -8.49 -27.05 -3.19
C LEU A 309 -7.54 -25.95 -2.69
N TYR A 310 -6.34 -25.87 -3.26
CA TYR A 310 -5.33 -24.86 -2.91
C TYR A 310 -5.33 -23.64 -3.85
N GLU A 311 -6.38 -23.50 -4.68
CA GLU A 311 -6.60 -22.44 -5.67
C GLU A 311 -5.35 -22.02 -6.47
N ILE A 312 -4.55 -23.00 -6.89
CA ILE A 312 -3.20 -22.79 -7.43
C ILE A 312 -3.27 -22.15 -8.82
N LYS A 313 -2.73 -20.93 -8.95
CA LYS A 313 -2.83 -20.09 -10.14
C LYS A 313 -1.44 -19.70 -10.63
N VAL A 314 -1.27 -19.67 -11.95
CA VAL A 314 -0.07 -19.10 -12.58
C VAL A 314 -0.44 -17.73 -13.16
N TYR A 315 0.33 -16.72 -12.79
CA TYR A 315 0.23 -15.36 -13.32
C TYR A 315 1.52 -14.98 -14.05
N GLN A 316 1.40 -14.06 -15.00
CA GLN A 316 2.54 -13.46 -15.69
C GLN A 316 2.55 -11.95 -15.46
N LEU A 317 3.74 -11.38 -15.40
CA LEU A 317 3.91 -9.94 -15.26
C LEU A 317 3.95 -9.31 -16.65
N GLU A 318 3.01 -8.39 -16.93
CA GLU A 318 2.99 -7.63 -18.18
C GLU A 318 3.36 -6.16 -17.95
N PRO A 319 4.10 -5.53 -18.89
CA PRO A 319 4.40 -4.11 -18.82
C PRO A 319 3.17 -3.27 -19.14
N PHE A 320 3.12 -2.09 -18.54
CA PHE A 320 2.15 -1.07 -18.88
C PHE A 320 2.77 0.33 -18.89
N GLN A 321 2.26 1.24 -19.73
CA GLN A 321 2.82 2.59 -19.84
C GLN A 321 2.32 3.49 -18.70
N TYR A 322 3.28 4.09 -18.01
CA TYR A 322 3.06 4.99 -16.88
C TYR A 322 4.13 6.08 -16.93
N LEU A 323 3.77 7.36 -16.88
CA LEU A 323 4.62 8.50 -17.22
C LEU A 323 5.61 8.22 -18.37
N GLY A 324 5.14 7.67 -19.51
CA GLY A 324 5.98 7.36 -20.68
C GLY A 324 7.01 6.23 -20.51
N ASP A 325 7.25 5.76 -19.29
CA ASP A 325 8.05 4.57 -18.96
C ASP A 325 7.18 3.30 -18.96
N LEU A 326 7.81 2.13 -18.99
CA LEU A 326 7.14 0.83 -18.85
C LEU A 326 7.27 0.30 -17.41
N TYR A 327 6.14 -0.04 -16.79
CA TYR A 327 6.08 -0.61 -15.44
C TYR A 327 5.55 -2.03 -15.42
N TYR A 328 6.25 -2.90 -14.68
CA TYR A 328 5.96 -4.32 -14.57
C TYR A 328 5.30 -4.58 -13.21
N ASP A 329 3.98 -4.42 -13.14
CA ASP A 329 3.19 -4.55 -11.91
C ASP A 329 1.92 -5.39 -12.09
N VAL A 330 1.37 -5.48 -13.30
CA VAL A 330 0.05 -6.10 -13.56
C VAL A 330 0.20 -7.60 -13.73
N LEU A 331 -0.50 -8.37 -12.89
CA LEU A 331 -0.49 -9.82 -12.89
C LEU A 331 -1.65 -10.35 -13.74
N VAL A 332 -1.32 -10.78 -14.96
CA VAL A 332 -2.29 -11.32 -15.92
C VAL A 332 -2.38 -12.86 -15.82
N PRO A 333 -3.51 -13.48 -16.18
CA PRO A 333 -3.59 -14.93 -16.31
C PRO A 333 -2.54 -15.49 -17.28
N ASN A 334 -1.88 -16.57 -16.88
CA ASN A 334 -0.84 -17.25 -17.65
C ASN A 334 -1.28 -17.66 -19.07
N ARG A 335 -0.46 -17.30 -20.07
CA ARG A 335 -0.67 -17.53 -21.50
C ARG A 335 0.65 -17.81 -22.22
N PRO A 336 0.69 -18.34 -23.46
CA PRO A 336 1.92 -18.38 -24.23
C PRO A 336 2.50 -16.99 -24.47
N PHE A 337 3.84 -16.85 -24.42
CA PHE A 337 4.53 -15.58 -24.66
C PHE A 337 5.85 -15.79 -25.42
N ALA A 338 6.43 -14.69 -25.91
CA ALA A 338 7.78 -14.65 -26.48
C ALA A 338 8.72 -13.82 -25.58
N LEU A 339 10.03 -14.06 -25.72
CA LEU A 339 11.09 -13.21 -25.16
C LEU A 339 12.00 -12.70 -26.29
N PRO A 340 12.45 -11.43 -26.25
CA PRO A 340 13.49 -10.94 -27.14
C PRO A 340 14.84 -11.58 -26.78
N ALA A 341 15.82 -11.48 -27.68
CA ALA A 341 17.18 -11.91 -27.42
C ALA A 341 17.72 -11.28 -26.12
N THR A 342 18.43 -12.07 -25.30
CA THR A 342 18.92 -11.72 -23.95
C THR A 342 17.85 -11.43 -22.88
N GLY A 343 16.56 -11.37 -23.22
CA GLY A 343 15.48 -10.91 -22.31
C GLY A 343 15.02 -11.91 -21.24
N SER A 344 14.16 -11.41 -20.34
CA SER A 344 13.60 -12.15 -19.19
C SER A 344 12.14 -11.79 -18.92
N ARG A 345 11.32 -12.73 -18.41
CA ARG A 345 9.96 -12.44 -17.88
C ARG A 345 9.74 -13.14 -16.53
N MET A 346 9.04 -12.43 -15.64
CA MET A 346 8.62 -12.94 -14.34
C MET A 346 7.26 -13.65 -14.44
N THR A 347 7.19 -14.85 -13.87
CA THR A 347 6.01 -15.70 -13.75
C THR A 347 5.80 -16.03 -12.27
N TRP A 348 4.58 -15.96 -11.78
CA TRP A 348 4.25 -16.17 -10.37
C TRP A 348 3.38 -17.44 -10.26
N VAL A 349 3.76 -18.38 -9.39
CA VAL A 349 2.84 -19.43 -8.94
C VAL A 349 2.28 -18.98 -7.59
N SER A 350 1.00 -18.61 -7.57
CA SER A 350 0.25 -18.28 -6.36
C SER A 350 -0.50 -19.51 -5.86
N LEU A 351 -0.47 -19.74 -4.55
CA LEU A 351 -1.15 -20.84 -3.87
C LEU A 351 -1.83 -20.32 -2.60
N TYR A 352 -3.13 -20.57 -2.45
CA TYR A 352 -3.88 -20.24 -1.22
C TYR A 352 -4.14 -21.52 -0.44
N MET A 353 -3.66 -21.61 0.80
CA MET A 353 -4.00 -22.74 1.66
C MET A 353 -5.28 -22.42 2.45
N PRO A 354 -6.40 -23.13 2.24
CA PRO A 354 -7.62 -22.85 2.98
C PRO A 354 -7.46 -23.13 4.49
N PRO A 355 -8.23 -22.44 5.36
CA PRO A 355 -8.23 -22.72 6.79
C PRO A 355 -8.62 -24.17 7.06
N GLY A 356 -7.93 -24.83 7.99
CA GLY A 356 -8.13 -26.23 8.32
C GLY A 356 -7.63 -27.24 7.28
N ALA A 357 -6.93 -26.80 6.21
CA ALA A 357 -6.33 -27.70 5.22
C ALA A 357 -5.42 -28.75 5.88
N ALA A 358 -5.44 -29.98 5.35
CA ALA A 358 -4.61 -31.07 5.83
C ALA A 358 -3.12 -30.68 5.75
N ARG A 359 -2.42 -30.74 6.90
CA ARG A 359 -1.02 -30.35 7.05
C ARG A 359 -0.05 -31.38 6.44
N LYS A 360 -0.14 -31.54 5.13
CA LYS A 360 0.69 -32.43 4.30
C LYS A 360 1.46 -31.57 3.30
N PRO A 361 2.78 -31.76 3.15
CA PRO A 361 3.54 -31.03 2.14
C PRO A 361 3.01 -31.29 0.72
N ILE A 362 2.99 -30.25 -0.10
CA ILE A 362 2.62 -30.31 -1.52
C ILE A 362 3.91 -30.40 -2.34
N GLN A 363 3.92 -31.25 -3.37
CA GLN A 363 5.01 -31.34 -4.35
C GLN A 363 4.41 -31.26 -5.75
N GLY A 364 5.06 -30.50 -6.62
CA GLY A 364 4.68 -30.34 -8.03
C GLY A 364 5.86 -29.84 -8.83
N ALA A 365 5.64 -29.55 -10.12
CA ALA A 365 6.63 -28.87 -10.93
C ALA A 365 5.99 -27.79 -11.81
N VAL A 366 6.77 -26.74 -12.08
CA VAL A 366 6.48 -25.74 -13.09
C VAL A 366 7.21 -26.16 -14.36
N GLN A 367 6.48 -26.68 -15.34
CA GLN A 367 7.05 -27.02 -16.64
C GLN A 367 7.08 -25.76 -17.52
N VAL A 368 8.27 -25.38 -17.99
CA VAL A 368 8.47 -24.29 -18.95
C VAL A 368 8.94 -24.88 -20.28
N LYS A 369 8.18 -24.63 -21.35
CA LYS A 369 8.43 -25.20 -22.68
C LYS A 369 8.38 -24.12 -23.76
N ALA A 370 9.43 -24.01 -24.56
CA ALA A 370 9.48 -23.18 -25.77
C ALA A 370 9.58 -24.05 -27.03
N ALA A 371 9.25 -23.49 -28.20
CA ALA A 371 9.32 -24.20 -29.48
C ALA A 371 10.73 -24.81 -29.72
N GLY A 372 10.76 -26.08 -30.15
CA GLY A 372 12.00 -26.79 -30.48
C GLY A 372 12.97 -27.05 -29.31
N ASN A 373 12.50 -27.01 -28.06
CA ASN A 373 13.32 -27.33 -26.87
C ASN A 373 12.76 -28.53 -26.10
N VAL A 374 13.66 -29.21 -25.36
CA VAL A 374 13.28 -30.04 -24.21
C VAL A 374 12.68 -29.12 -23.13
N PRO A 375 11.54 -29.47 -22.49
CA PRO A 375 11.00 -28.69 -21.39
C PRO A 375 11.97 -28.57 -20.21
N LEU A 376 11.84 -27.48 -19.45
CA LEU A 376 12.43 -27.36 -18.12
C LEU A 376 11.35 -27.67 -17.08
N ASP A 377 11.43 -28.84 -16.44
CA ASP A 377 10.61 -29.18 -15.28
C ASP A 377 11.29 -28.65 -14.02
N ILE A 378 10.70 -27.64 -13.41
CA ILE A 378 11.23 -26.95 -12.22
C ILE A 378 10.45 -27.44 -11.00
N PRO A 379 11.02 -28.29 -10.14
CA PRO A 379 10.30 -28.78 -8.96
C PRO A 379 10.00 -27.64 -7.99
N PHE A 380 8.82 -27.71 -7.38
CA PHE A 380 8.47 -26.86 -6.24
C PHE A 380 7.87 -27.66 -5.09
N HIS A 381 8.12 -27.17 -3.88
CA HIS A 381 7.67 -27.77 -2.64
C HIS A 381 7.00 -26.72 -1.76
N VAL A 382 5.86 -27.08 -1.17
CA VAL A 382 5.15 -26.23 -0.20
C VAL A 382 4.97 -27.02 1.08
N ASP A 383 5.74 -26.65 2.10
CA ASP A 383 5.57 -27.13 3.46
C ASP A 383 4.41 -26.43 4.17
N THR A 384 3.98 -27.00 5.29
CA THR A 384 2.93 -26.41 6.12
C THR A 384 3.42 -26.10 7.53
N PHE A 385 2.93 -25.01 8.12
CA PHE A 385 2.90 -24.82 9.56
C PHE A 385 1.67 -25.53 10.14
N SER A 386 1.74 -26.01 11.38
CA SER A 386 0.67 -26.75 12.04
C SER A 386 -0.54 -25.89 12.46
N PHE A 387 -0.70 -24.69 11.92
CA PHE A 387 -1.71 -23.71 12.33
C PHE A 387 -2.34 -22.93 11.17
N ASP A 388 -3.46 -22.30 11.44
CA ASP A 388 -4.08 -21.30 10.56
C ASP A 388 -3.78 -19.89 11.10
N LEU A 389 -3.56 -18.94 10.18
CA LEU A 389 -3.70 -17.52 10.46
C LEU A 389 -5.17 -17.21 10.79
N PRO A 390 -5.47 -16.15 11.57
CA PRO A 390 -6.83 -15.83 11.95
C PRO A 390 -7.73 -15.62 10.72
N ARG A 391 -9.02 -15.94 10.90
CA ARG A 391 -10.05 -15.76 9.86
C ARG A 391 -10.40 -14.29 9.65
N GLU A 392 -10.44 -13.53 10.74
CA GLU A 392 -10.61 -12.08 10.71
C GLU A 392 -9.23 -11.43 10.83
N PRO A 393 -8.82 -10.56 9.88
CA PRO A 393 -7.50 -9.93 9.90
C PRO A 393 -7.26 -9.11 11.17
N SER A 394 -6.08 -9.25 11.75
CA SER A 394 -5.69 -8.60 13.02
C SER A 394 -5.47 -7.09 12.88
N LEU A 395 -5.29 -6.58 11.66
CA LEU A 395 -5.37 -5.16 11.32
C LEU A 395 -6.64 -4.91 10.48
N PRO A 396 -7.73 -4.37 11.08
CA PRO A 396 -8.96 -4.07 10.35
C PRO A 396 -8.74 -3.00 9.27
N PHE A 397 -8.81 -3.42 8.00
CA PHE A 397 -8.61 -2.54 6.83
C PHE A 397 -9.82 -2.62 5.88
N ALA A 398 -10.55 -1.53 5.72
CA ALA A 398 -11.73 -1.44 4.84
C ALA A 398 -11.47 -0.67 3.54
N VAL A 399 -11.93 -1.19 2.40
CA VAL A 399 -11.69 -0.60 1.07
C VAL A 399 -12.96 -0.43 0.24
N GLY A 400 -13.05 0.68 -0.50
CA GLY A 400 -14.08 0.88 -1.52
C GLY A 400 -13.75 0.17 -2.84
N ILE A 401 -14.78 -0.10 -3.64
CA ILE A 401 -14.67 -0.64 -5.01
C ILE A 401 -14.99 0.44 -6.05
N PRO A 402 -14.46 0.32 -7.29
CA PRO A 402 -14.76 1.17 -8.43
C PRO A 402 -16.24 1.53 -8.59
N ARG A 403 -16.49 2.82 -8.76
CA ARG A 403 -17.81 3.40 -9.05
C ARG A 403 -17.85 3.80 -10.53
N GLY A 404 -18.93 3.46 -11.23
CA GLY A 404 -19.15 3.87 -12.62
C GLY A 404 -20.19 3.02 -13.36
N ARG A 405 -20.29 1.71 -13.06
CA ARG A 405 -21.26 0.79 -13.69
C ARG A 405 -22.13 0.05 -12.67
N LYS A 406 -23.24 -0.52 -13.14
CA LYS A 406 -24.10 -1.41 -12.34
C LYS A 406 -23.44 -2.77 -12.17
N VAL A 407 -22.66 -2.93 -11.10
CA VAL A 407 -21.99 -4.19 -10.72
C VAL A 407 -23.02 -5.32 -10.59
N ARG A 408 -22.76 -6.47 -11.22
CA ARG A 408 -23.66 -7.64 -11.16
C ARG A 408 -23.58 -8.34 -9.81
N SER A 409 -24.62 -9.03 -9.37
CA SER A 409 -24.60 -9.80 -8.11
C SER A 409 -23.58 -10.96 -8.12
N SER A 410 -23.22 -11.48 -9.29
CA SER A 410 -22.12 -12.44 -9.50
C SER A 410 -20.75 -11.78 -9.29
N GLU A 411 -20.48 -10.72 -10.04
CA GLU A 411 -19.30 -9.86 -9.96
C GLU A 411 -19.07 -9.36 -8.53
N ARG A 412 -20.13 -8.91 -7.83
CA ARG A 412 -20.05 -8.47 -6.43
C ARG A 412 -19.71 -9.58 -5.45
N ARG A 413 -20.18 -10.82 -5.67
CA ARG A 413 -19.73 -11.97 -4.86
C ARG A 413 -18.26 -12.32 -5.11
N ARG A 414 -17.76 -12.09 -6.33
CA ARG A 414 -16.32 -12.23 -6.63
C ARG A 414 -15.50 -11.16 -5.93
N TRP A 415 -15.89 -9.87 -6.05
CA TRP A 415 -15.29 -8.76 -5.31
C TRP A 415 -15.10 -9.08 -3.81
N LEU A 416 -16.15 -9.55 -3.14
CA LEU A 416 -16.08 -9.92 -1.72
C LEU A 416 -15.04 -11.01 -1.44
N LYS A 417 -14.93 -12.03 -2.31
CA LYS A 417 -13.90 -13.09 -2.17
C LYS A 417 -12.48 -12.57 -2.38
N GLU A 418 -12.24 -11.80 -3.44
CA GLU A 418 -10.87 -11.31 -3.73
C GLU A 418 -10.40 -10.30 -2.66
N ILE A 419 -11.30 -9.43 -2.17
CA ILE A 419 -11.03 -8.48 -1.09
C ILE A 419 -10.70 -9.23 0.22
N ALA A 420 -11.47 -10.27 0.57
CA ALA A 420 -11.20 -11.09 1.75
C ALA A 420 -9.85 -11.84 1.68
N ARG A 421 -9.49 -12.40 0.51
CA ARG A 421 -8.18 -13.05 0.29
C ARG A 421 -7.00 -12.08 0.50
N HIS A 422 -7.20 -10.79 0.23
CA HIS A 422 -6.21 -9.75 0.47
C HIS A 422 -6.16 -9.24 1.93
N ARG A 423 -6.84 -9.92 2.86
CA ARG A 423 -7.00 -9.52 4.27
C ARG A 423 -7.71 -8.17 4.45
N LEU A 424 -8.63 -7.85 3.55
CA LEU A 424 -9.40 -6.60 3.54
C LEU A 424 -10.90 -6.82 3.77
N SER A 425 -11.60 -5.75 4.15
CA SER A 425 -13.05 -5.68 4.29
C SER A 425 -13.68 -4.76 3.24
N ILE A 426 -14.93 -5.02 2.84
CA ILE A 426 -15.68 -4.11 1.96
C ILE A 426 -16.14 -2.88 2.75
N ARG A 427 -15.75 -1.68 2.32
CA ARG A 427 -16.13 -0.42 3.02
C ARG A 427 -17.64 -0.16 2.96
N HIS A 428 -18.30 -0.51 1.87
CA HIS A 428 -19.71 -0.17 1.62
C HIS A 428 -20.57 -1.41 1.45
N LEU A 429 -21.38 -1.71 2.46
CA LEU A 429 -22.52 -2.65 2.36
C LEU A 429 -23.71 -1.96 1.66
N PRO A 430 -24.74 -2.70 1.21
CA PRO A 430 -25.99 -2.12 0.72
C PRO A 430 -26.60 -1.21 1.79
N THR A 431 -26.96 0.02 1.44
CA THR A 431 -27.62 0.92 2.41
C THR A 431 -29.03 0.36 2.68
N PRO A 432 -29.41 0.09 3.94
CA PRO A 432 -30.76 -0.34 4.27
C PRO A 432 -31.78 0.72 3.85
N SER A 433 -32.97 0.31 3.46
CA SER A 433 -34.02 1.29 3.14
C SER A 433 -34.46 2.01 4.41
N LEU A 434 -34.86 3.27 4.31
CA LEU A 434 -35.38 4.06 5.43
C LEU A 434 -36.49 4.98 4.94
N ARG A 435 -37.63 4.92 5.62
CA ARG A 435 -38.75 5.87 5.52
C ARG A 435 -39.14 6.35 6.92
N PHE A 436 -39.98 7.37 7.01
CA PHE A 436 -40.48 7.90 8.27
C PHE A 436 -42.00 7.95 8.31
N GLU A 437 -42.59 7.64 9.47
CA GLU A 437 -43.98 7.93 9.82
C GLU A 437 -43.98 8.94 10.98
N GLY A 438 -44.25 10.21 10.66
CA GLY A 438 -43.90 11.33 11.53
C GLY A 438 -42.37 11.43 11.69
N ASP A 439 -41.89 11.34 12.92
CA ASP A 439 -40.46 11.23 13.27
C ASP A 439 -40.04 9.77 13.62
N THR A 440 -40.92 8.79 13.39
CA THR A 440 -40.67 7.36 13.63
C THR A 440 -39.96 6.73 12.42
N PRO A 441 -38.73 6.18 12.57
CA PRO A 441 -38.01 5.53 11.49
C PRO A 441 -38.57 4.12 11.21
N ILE A 442 -38.71 3.76 9.95
CA ILE A 442 -39.07 2.41 9.50
C ILE A 442 -38.08 1.98 8.42
N ALA A 443 -37.39 0.86 8.65
CA ALA A 443 -36.27 0.42 7.83
C ALA A 443 -36.43 -1.04 7.37
N ASP A 444 -35.81 -1.37 6.24
CA ASP A 444 -35.61 -2.75 5.78
C ASP A 444 -34.10 -3.06 5.72
N PHE A 445 -33.68 -4.02 6.55
CA PHE A 445 -32.30 -4.49 6.67
C PHE A 445 -32.00 -5.74 5.84
N ALA A 446 -32.98 -6.39 5.19
CA ALA A 446 -32.80 -7.72 4.59
C ALA A 446 -31.65 -7.78 3.56
N ALA A 447 -31.54 -6.76 2.69
CA ALA A 447 -30.45 -6.67 1.70
C ALA A 447 -29.09 -6.30 2.33
N PHE A 448 -29.08 -5.63 3.48
CA PHE A 448 -27.89 -5.28 4.24
C PHE A 448 -27.36 -6.49 5.01
N ASP A 449 -28.22 -7.16 5.79
CA ASP A 449 -27.87 -8.35 6.58
C ASP A 449 -27.40 -9.50 5.69
N ALA A 450 -28.11 -9.78 4.59
CA ALA A 450 -27.74 -10.84 3.64
C ALA A 450 -26.41 -10.59 2.89
N GLU A 451 -25.79 -9.41 3.06
CA GLU A 451 -24.41 -9.14 2.64
C GLU A 451 -23.44 -8.99 3.81
N LEU A 452 -23.84 -8.38 4.93
CA LEU A 452 -23.09 -8.33 6.18
C LEU A 452 -22.70 -9.74 6.64
N ASP A 453 -23.67 -10.66 6.72
CA ASP A 453 -23.44 -12.05 7.12
C ASP A 453 -22.52 -12.78 6.11
N ARG A 454 -22.61 -12.44 4.83
CA ARG A 454 -21.68 -12.94 3.78
C ARG A 454 -20.27 -12.38 3.96
N ALA A 455 -20.13 -11.09 4.25
CA ALA A 455 -18.84 -10.45 4.46
C ALA A 455 -18.18 -10.98 5.75
N THR A 456 -18.92 -11.09 6.85
CA THR A 456 -18.46 -11.69 8.10
C THR A 456 -18.06 -13.16 7.92
N SER A 457 -18.83 -13.96 7.17
CA SER A 457 -18.42 -15.35 6.85
C SER A 457 -17.15 -15.45 5.99
N LEU A 458 -16.76 -14.38 5.29
CA LEU A 458 -15.48 -14.26 4.58
C LEU A 458 -14.35 -13.65 5.45
N GLY A 459 -14.61 -13.36 6.73
CA GLY A 459 -13.61 -12.80 7.65
C GLY A 459 -13.57 -11.27 7.71
N MET A 460 -14.51 -10.56 7.07
CA MET A 460 -14.50 -9.09 7.08
C MET A 460 -14.91 -8.53 8.45
N SER A 461 -14.10 -7.59 8.94
CA SER A 461 -14.15 -7.05 10.31
C SER A 461 -14.42 -5.54 10.38
N LEU A 462 -14.42 -4.81 9.24
CA LEU A 462 -14.59 -3.35 9.22
C LEU A 462 -15.47 -2.83 8.06
N PHE A 463 -16.50 -2.05 8.40
CA PHE A 463 -17.51 -1.52 7.47
C PHE A 463 -17.82 -0.05 7.75
N GLN A 464 -18.33 0.71 6.77
CA GLN A 464 -18.86 2.06 7.04
C GLN A 464 -20.32 1.99 7.53
N LEU A 465 -20.65 2.74 8.59
CA LEU A 465 -21.99 2.79 9.17
C LEU A 465 -23.02 3.32 8.15
N PRO A 466 -24.15 2.62 7.94
CA PRO A 466 -25.25 3.15 7.14
C PRO A 466 -25.78 4.49 7.64
N TRP A 467 -26.27 5.28 6.68
CA TRP A 467 -26.95 6.58 6.83
C TRP A 467 -26.21 7.74 7.51
N ALA A 468 -25.26 7.48 8.41
CA ALA A 468 -24.59 8.50 9.24
C ALA A 468 -23.73 9.50 8.46
N TYR A 469 -23.29 9.14 7.24
CA TYR A 469 -22.49 10.03 6.39
C TYR A 469 -23.40 11.07 5.72
N VAL A 470 -23.55 12.22 6.37
CA VAL A 470 -24.57 13.23 6.03
C VAL A 470 -24.02 14.48 5.35
N ALA A 471 -22.72 14.77 5.46
CA ALA A 471 -22.10 15.93 4.83
C ALA A 471 -20.86 15.52 4.00
N THR A 472 -20.82 15.95 2.74
CA THR A 472 -19.83 15.52 1.74
C THR A 472 -19.19 16.68 0.96
N GLY A 473 -17.93 16.52 0.55
CA GLY A 473 -17.15 17.49 -0.21
C GLY A 473 -16.93 18.83 0.52
N HIS A 474 -16.37 18.81 1.73
CA HIS A 474 -16.14 19.99 2.57
C HIS A 474 -17.42 20.79 2.89
N GLY A 475 -18.54 20.09 3.15
CA GLY A 475 -19.82 20.75 3.47
C GLY A 475 -20.59 21.26 2.25
N LYS A 476 -20.20 20.94 1.02
CA LYS A 476 -20.91 21.42 -0.19
C LYS A 476 -22.12 20.58 -0.59
N LYS A 477 -22.31 19.40 0.02
CA LYS A 477 -23.36 18.44 -0.35
C LYS A 477 -23.87 17.69 0.87
N TYR A 478 -25.14 17.93 1.21
CA TYR A 478 -25.79 17.43 2.41
C TYR A 478 -26.89 16.40 2.10
N ALA A 479 -26.95 15.33 2.90
CA ALA A 479 -27.93 14.26 2.76
C ALA A 479 -29.25 14.61 3.45
N GLN A 480 -30.21 15.10 2.66
CA GLN A 480 -31.54 15.56 3.09
C GLN A 480 -32.50 14.45 3.61
N ARG A 481 -31.98 13.27 4.01
CA ARG A 481 -32.79 12.09 4.41
C ARG A 481 -33.57 12.32 5.71
N PHE A 482 -33.09 13.23 6.55
CA PHE A 482 -33.60 13.45 7.91
C PHE A 482 -34.32 14.79 8.05
N GLY A 483 -34.62 15.47 6.94
CA GLY A 483 -34.94 16.90 6.91
C GLY A 483 -33.73 17.74 6.52
N PRO A 484 -33.86 19.08 6.45
CA PRO A 484 -32.81 19.93 5.90
C PRO A 484 -31.56 20.03 6.78
N ILE A 485 -30.42 20.12 6.11
CA ILE A 485 -29.10 20.45 6.68
C ILE A 485 -28.28 21.17 5.61
N GLY A 486 -27.61 22.25 5.98
CA GLY A 486 -27.01 23.23 5.06
C GLY A 486 -26.03 24.20 5.72
N GLU A 487 -25.75 25.31 5.04
CA GLU A 487 -24.93 26.41 5.57
C GLU A 487 -25.63 27.10 6.76
N ASP A 488 -26.96 27.20 6.74
CA ASP A 488 -27.81 27.67 7.85
C ASP A 488 -27.82 26.73 9.08
N GLY A 489 -27.08 25.61 9.03
CA GLY A 489 -26.93 24.66 10.13
C GLY A 489 -27.84 23.42 10.02
N ILE A 490 -28.12 22.83 11.19
CA ILE A 490 -28.97 21.65 11.35
C ILE A 490 -30.39 22.12 11.71
N THR A 491 -31.42 21.55 11.07
CA THR A 491 -32.82 21.85 11.39
C THR A 491 -33.39 20.99 12.51
N ASP A 492 -34.48 21.45 13.12
CA ASP A 492 -35.17 20.69 14.17
C ASP A 492 -35.79 19.39 13.66
N GLU A 493 -36.13 19.30 12.37
CA GLU A 493 -36.52 18.03 11.75
C GLU A 493 -35.37 17.02 11.80
N PHE A 494 -34.16 17.45 11.41
CA PHE A 494 -32.95 16.63 11.50
C PHE A 494 -32.65 16.24 12.95
N ARG A 495 -32.73 17.19 13.91
CA ARG A 495 -32.52 16.93 15.35
C ARG A 495 -33.44 15.84 15.90
N ARG A 496 -34.67 15.70 15.38
CA ARG A 496 -35.60 14.64 15.81
C ARG A 496 -35.40 13.33 15.03
N LYS A 497 -35.29 13.39 13.70
CA LYS A 497 -35.25 12.20 12.83
C LYS A 497 -33.92 11.46 12.83
N PHE A 498 -32.78 12.17 12.89
CA PHE A 498 -31.46 11.53 12.86
C PHE A 498 -31.21 10.64 14.10
N PRO A 499 -31.35 11.11 15.36
CA PRO A 499 -31.11 10.26 16.52
C PRO A 499 -32.04 9.04 16.59
N ASN A 500 -33.30 9.18 16.17
CA ASN A 500 -34.25 8.05 16.13
C ASN A 500 -33.81 6.97 15.14
N ALA A 501 -33.47 7.35 13.90
CA ALA A 501 -33.00 6.38 12.90
C ALA A 501 -31.66 5.73 13.31
N MET A 502 -30.75 6.50 13.90
CA MET A 502 -29.49 5.95 14.40
C MET A 502 -29.71 5.02 15.61
N ARG A 503 -30.73 5.24 16.44
CA ARG A 503 -31.07 4.33 17.56
C ARG A 503 -31.59 2.99 17.04
N LEU A 504 -32.50 3.00 16.06
CA LEU A 504 -32.98 1.79 15.38
C LEU A 504 -31.81 0.98 14.77
N LEU A 505 -30.83 1.66 14.17
CA LEU A 505 -29.63 1.01 13.64
C LEU A 505 -28.72 0.47 14.75
N ALA A 506 -28.53 1.21 15.85
CA ALA A 506 -27.73 0.77 16.99
C ALA A 506 -28.30 -0.49 17.64
N GLU A 507 -29.62 -0.54 17.83
CA GLU A 507 -30.34 -1.70 18.37
C GLU A 507 -30.15 -2.93 17.46
N HIS A 508 -30.38 -2.79 16.14
CA HIS A 508 -30.17 -3.87 15.16
C HIS A 508 -28.72 -4.39 15.15
N LEU A 509 -27.73 -3.49 15.12
CA LEU A 509 -26.31 -3.86 15.11
C LEU A 509 -25.81 -4.41 16.46
N LYS A 510 -26.47 -4.06 17.58
CA LYS A 510 -26.21 -4.66 18.90
C LYS A 510 -26.83 -6.04 19.04
N GLN A 511 -28.05 -6.26 18.54
CA GLN A 511 -28.68 -7.58 18.50
C GLN A 511 -27.85 -8.59 17.69
N LYS A 512 -27.24 -8.15 16.57
CA LYS A 512 -26.27 -8.94 15.79
C LYS A 512 -24.84 -8.95 16.36
N GLY A 513 -24.55 -8.23 17.46
CA GLY A 513 -23.23 -8.18 18.11
C GLY A 513 -22.10 -7.50 17.31
N VAL A 514 -22.42 -6.76 16.25
CA VAL A 514 -21.45 -6.26 15.25
C VAL A 514 -21.15 -4.76 15.33
N LEU A 515 -21.83 -3.98 16.17
CA LEU A 515 -21.72 -2.50 16.18
C LEU A 515 -20.26 -1.99 16.17
N ALA A 516 -19.35 -2.59 16.94
CA ALA A 516 -17.95 -2.19 17.00
C ALA A 516 -17.16 -2.36 15.67
N ARG A 517 -17.69 -3.15 14.71
CA ARG A 517 -17.13 -3.35 13.36
C ARG A 517 -17.43 -2.20 12.40
N PHE A 518 -18.14 -1.16 12.86
CA PHE A 518 -18.52 -0.03 12.01
C PHE A 518 -17.65 1.21 12.27
N ASN A 519 -17.54 2.00 11.21
CA ASN A 519 -16.93 3.33 11.13
C ASN A 519 -18.05 4.37 11.01
N HIS A 520 -18.21 5.22 12.01
CA HIS A 520 -19.41 6.04 12.17
C HIS A 520 -19.22 7.43 11.55
N ASN A 521 -18.84 7.44 10.26
CA ASN A 521 -18.35 8.65 9.61
C ASN A 521 -19.44 9.66 9.27
N LEU A 522 -19.34 10.85 9.86
CA LEU A 522 -20.35 11.92 9.79
C LEU A 522 -20.10 12.91 8.63
N PHE A 523 -18.85 13.37 8.49
CA PHE A 523 -18.48 14.53 7.66
C PHE A 523 -17.20 14.26 6.84
N ASP A 524 -17.19 14.79 5.62
CA ASP A 524 -16.10 14.71 4.63
C ASP A 524 -15.25 15.99 4.67
N GLU A 525 -14.08 15.92 5.32
CA GLU A 525 -13.05 16.98 5.35
C GLU A 525 -13.61 18.40 5.63
N PRO A 526 -14.26 18.62 6.79
CA PRO A 526 -14.86 19.91 7.16
C PRO A 526 -13.82 21.02 7.34
N TYR A 527 -14.14 22.22 6.85
CA TYR A 527 -13.45 23.46 7.25
C TYR A 527 -13.83 23.88 8.69
N PRO A 528 -13.01 24.68 9.39
CA PRO A 528 -13.24 25.06 10.79
C PRO A 528 -14.62 25.67 11.08
N GLU A 529 -15.20 26.43 10.16
CA GLU A 529 -16.56 26.99 10.31
C GLU A 529 -17.66 25.92 10.43
N HIS A 530 -17.39 24.68 10.00
CA HIS A 530 -18.30 23.54 10.16
C HIS A 530 -18.08 22.79 11.49
N TYR A 531 -17.04 23.08 12.29
CA TYR A 531 -16.77 22.38 13.54
C TYR A 531 -17.93 22.46 14.57
N PRO A 532 -18.72 23.54 14.67
CA PRO A 532 -19.96 23.54 15.45
C PRO A 532 -20.98 22.50 14.95
N GLN A 533 -21.17 22.38 13.63
CA GLN A 533 -22.07 21.36 13.05
C GLN A 533 -21.53 19.94 13.29
N VAL A 534 -20.23 19.72 13.16
CA VAL A 534 -19.56 18.43 13.43
C VAL A 534 -19.75 18.03 14.90
N ARG A 535 -19.61 18.97 15.83
CA ARG A 535 -19.87 18.79 17.27
C ARG A 535 -21.33 18.42 17.54
N GLU A 536 -22.28 19.09 16.87
CA GLU A 536 -23.70 18.78 16.99
C GLU A 536 -24.03 17.38 16.43
N LEU A 537 -23.52 17.03 15.24
CA LEU A 537 -23.70 15.68 14.66
C LEU A 537 -23.12 14.57 15.55
N ALA A 538 -21.94 14.78 16.13
CA ALA A 538 -21.34 13.84 17.08
C ALA A 538 -22.20 13.70 18.35
N THR A 539 -22.76 14.80 18.84
CA THR A 539 -23.66 14.82 20.00
C THR A 539 -24.97 14.08 19.71
N LEU A 540 -25.62 14.37 18.56
CA LEU A 540 -26.84 13.71 18.10
C LEU A 540 -26.62 12.19 17.90
N LEU A 541 -25.44 11.77 17.44
CA LEU A 541 -25.08 10.36 17.33
C LEU A 541 -24.92 9.69 18.71
N LYS A 542 -24.27 10.34 19.68
CA LYS A 542 -24.17 9.84 21.06
C LYS A 542 -25.53 9.81 21.79
N GLN A 543 -26.46 10.71 21.45
CA GLN A 543 -27.85 10.70 21.93
C GLN A 543 -28.70 9.55 21.33
N ALA A 544 -28.30 9.04 20.17
CA ALA A 544 -28.87 7.80 19.63
C ALA A 544 -28.35 6.59 20.43
N ASP A 545 -27.03 6.47 20.57
CA ASP A 545 -26.38 5.44 21.38
C ASP A 545 -24.97 5.85 21.84
N GLN A 546 -24.66 5.65 23.12
CA GLN A 546 -23.35 5.98 23.70
C GLN A 546 -22.19 5.10 23.19
N ALA A 547 -22.50 3.90 22.68
CA ALA A 547 -21.49 2.98 22.13
C ALA A 547 -21.00 3.39 20.74
N TYR A 548 -21.66 4.35 20.08
CA TYR A 548 -21.13 4.94 18.85
C TYR A 548 -19.83 5.68 19.10
N ARG A 549 -18.96 5.66 18.08
CA ARG A 549 -17.65 6.34 18.05
C ARG A 549 -17.62 7.32 16.87
N PRO A 550 -18.04 8.60 17.04
CA PRO A 550 -18.12 9.56 15.95
C PRO A 550 -16.80 9.69 15.21
N SER A 551 -16.83 9.56 13.88
CA SER A 551 -15.64 9.61 13.05
C SER A 551 -15.78 10.65 11.93
N VAL A 552 -14.68 11.27 11.52
CA VAL A 552 -14.65 12.38 10.56
C VAL A 552 -13.34 12.37 9.78
N TYR A 553 -13.38 12.63 8.47
CA TYR A 553 -12.16 12.78 7.65
C TYR A 553 -11.45 14.12 7.89
N GLY A 554 -10.11 14.12 7.90
CA GLY A 554 -9.29 15.33 7.79
C GLY A 554 -9.13 16.19 9.06
N VAL A 555 -9.80 15.89 10.16
CA VAL A 555 -9.80 16.72 11.40
C VAL A 555 -8.65 16.40 12.38
N GLY A 556 -7.47 16.04 11.88
CA GLY A 556 -6.39 15.44 12.69
C GLY A 556 -5.98 16.21 13.96
N ARG A 557 -5.41 17.42 13.81
CA ARG A 557 -5.08 18.28 14.96
C ARG A 557 -6.33 18.75 15.71
N ALA A 558 -7.39 19.12 15.00
CA ALA A 558 -8.65 19.55 15.61
C ALA A 558 -9.23 18.54 16.61
N ALA A 559 -9.06 17.23 16.38
CA ALA A 559 -9.43 16.17 17.31
C ALA A 559 -8.30 15.78 18.30
N ALA A 560 -7.03 16.05 18.01
CA ALA A 560 -5.90 15.65 18.86
C ALA A 560 -5.57 16.66 19.97
N ASP A 561 -5.73 17.95 19.70
CA ASP A 561 -5.43 19.06 20.62
C ASP A 561 -6.36 20.29 20.45
N GLY A 562 -7.15 20.36 19.38
CA GLY A 562 -8.05 21.49 19.09
C GLY A 562 -9.50 21.32 19.55
N GLU A 563 -10.39 22.09 18.91
CA GLU A 563 -11.80 22.25 19.31
C GLU A 563 -12.68 20.99 19.31
N LEU A 564 -12.25 19.91 18.67
CA LEU A 564 -12.96 18.63 18.54
C LEU A 564 -12.34 17.53 19.42
N ALA A 565 -11.35 17.85 20.25
CA ALA A 565 -10.75 16.94 21.21
C ALA A 565 -11.80 16.36 22.18
N GLY A 566 -11.71 15.06 22.46
CA GLY A 566 -12.68 14.31 23.27
C GLY A 566 -14.06 14.11 22.64
N ILE A 567 -14.30 14.60 21.41
CA ILE A 567 -15.63 14.58 20.75
C ILE A 567 -15.63 13.65 19.53
N ILE A 568 -14.51 13.61 18.80
CA ILE A 568 -14.30 12.69 17.67
C ILE A 568 -13.44 11.51 18.13
N ASP A 569 -14.10 10.37 18.33
CA ASP A 569 -13.48 9.11 18.75
C ASP A 569 -12.55 8.51 17.67
N GLU A 570 -12.74 8.84 16.38
CA GLU A 570 -11.94 8.33 15.26
C GLU A 570 -11.71 9.41 14.18
N PRO A 571 -10.65 10.23 14.28
CA PRO A 571 -10.28 11.19 13.23
C PRO A 571 -9.55 10.47 12.09
N ILE A 572 -10.27 10.26 10.98
CA ILE A 572 -9.86 9.35 9.91
C ILE A 572 -8.70 9.96 9.11
N GLY A 573 -7.59 9.23 9.04
CA GLY A 573 -6.36 9.64 8.35
C GLY A 573 -5.36 10.38 9.23
N ALA A 574 -5.74 10.76 10.46
CA ALA A 574 -4.89 11.51 11.37
C ALA A 574 -3.63 10.76 11.81
N ALA A 575 -3.66 9.42 11.81
CA ALA A 575 -2.59 8.59 12.35
C ALA A 575 -1.33 8.49 11.47
N TRP A 576 -1.21 9.24 10.37
CA TRP A 576 0.05 9.38 9.64
C TRP A 576 1.11 10.18 10.41
N ASP A 577 0.69 11.24 11.09
CA ASP A 577 1.59 12.13 11.84
C ASP A 577 1.93 11.50 13.22
N PRO A 578 3.22 11.32 13.56
CA PRO A 578 3.63 10.68 14.82
C PRO A 578 3.20 11.41 16.10
N GLU A 579 3.13 12.74 16.06
CA GLU A 579 2.75 13.56 17.22
C GLU A 579 1.22 13.57 17.40
N VAL A 580 0.48 13.66 16.30
CA VAL A 580 -0.98 13.48 16.30
C VAL A 580 -1.36 12.09 16.82
N ARG A 581 -0.64 11.02 16.42
CA ARG A 581 -0.79 9.68 17.03
C ARG A 581 -0.58 9.69 18.54
N ARG A 582 0.49 10.36 19.02
CA ARG A 582 0.84 10.41 20.45
C ARG A 582 -0.25 11.08 21.28
N LEU A 583 -0.86 12.14 20.76
CA LEU A 583 -1.94 12.87 21.40
C LEU A 583 -3.26 12.09 21.40
N LEU A 584 -3.67 11.55 20.25
CA LEU A 584 -4.89 10.74 20.13
C LEU A 584 -4.86 9.48 21.00
N ARG A 585 -3.69 8.84 21.15
CA ARG A 585 -3.51 7.70 22.05
C ARG A 585 -3.78 8.06 23.52
N LYS A 586 -3.48 9.28 23.96
CA LYS A 586 -3.83 9.77 25.32
C LYS A 586 -5.33 9.99 25.50
N GLN A 587 -6.05 10.31 24.43
CA GLN A 587 -7.52 10.44 24.45
C GLN A 587 -8.25 9.09 24.33
N ASN A 588 -7.53 7.97 24.17
CA ASN A 588 -8.10 6.66 23.82
C ASN A 588 -8.96 6.73 22.52
N ALA A 589 -8.54 7.56 21.57
CA ALA A 589 -9.14 7.67 20.24
C ALA A 589 -8.54 6.63 19.28
N ILE A 590 -9.34 6.17 18.32
CA ILE A 590 -8.98 5.13 17.35
C ILE A 590 -7.94 5.68 16.35
N LEU A 591 -6.76 5.08 16.34
CA LEU A 591 -5.61 5.51 15.54
C LEU A 591 -5.74 5.00 14.10
N THR A 592 -6.39 5.82 13.28
CA THR A 592 -6.80 5.46 11.93
C THR A 592 -5.96 6.11 10.83
N VAL A 593 -5.46 5.29 9.90
CA VAL A 593 -4.80 5.74 8.65
C VAL A 593 -5.75 5.71 7.45
N TYR A 594 -5.51 6.59 6.48
CA TYR A 594 -6.30 6.70 5.25
C TYR A 594 -5.40 6.75 4.01
N ASN A 595 -5.82 6.07 2.96
CA ASN A 595 -5.15 5.99 1.65
C ASN A 595 -3.64 5.61 1.67
N PRO A 596 -3.19 4.60 2.45
CA PRO A 596 -1.78 4.16 2.43
C PRO A 596 -1.30 3.76 1.02
N VAL A 597 -2.24 3.27 0.22
CA VAL A 597 -2.22 3.00 -1.22
C VAL A 597 -1.50 4.08 -2.05
N GLN A 598 -1.71 5.35 -1.71
CA GLN A 598 -1.13 6.48 -2.44
C GLN A 598 0.36 6.71 -2.10
N ALA A 599 0.84 6.17 -0.98
CA ALA A 599 2.25 6.21 -0.56
C ALA A 599 3.08 4.99 -0.99
N PHE A 600 2.47 3.96 -1.58
CA PHE A 600 3.15 2.89 -2.32
C PHE A 600 2.61 2.80 -3.75
N ASP A 601 2.96 3.82 -4.49
CA ASP A 601 2.73 3.92 -5.92
C ASP A 601 3.51 2.90 -6.76
N VAL A 602 3.23 2.85 -8.06
CA VAL A 602 3.83 1.85 -8.96
C VAL A 602 5.30 2.16 -9.30
N THR A 603 5.75 3.40 -9.17
CA THR A 603 7.18 3.75 -9.31
C THR A 603 7.98 3.48 -8.05
N ARG A 604 7.31 3.21 -6.92
CA ARG A 604 7.93 2.81 -5.67
C ARG A 604 8.20 1.31 -5.62
N ARG A 605 9.32 1.01 -4.97
CA ARG A 605 9.75 -0.32 -4.58
C ARG A 605 8.60 -1.05 -3.85
N PRO A 606 8.14 -2.23 -4.29
CA PRO A 606 6.91 -2.82 -3.72
C PRO A 606 7.06 -3.30 -2.28
N GLU A 607 8.29 -3.34 -1.74
CA GLU A 607 8.56 -3.56 -0.33
C GLU A 607 7.82 -2.56 0.56
N LEU A 608 7.53 -1.34 0.07
CA LEU A 608 6.74 -0.35 0.82
C LEU A 608 5.26 -0.75 1.00
N ALA A 609 4.73 -1.62 0.12
CA ALA A 609 3.40 -2.18 0.28
C ALA A 609 3.38 -3.28 1.35
N ARG A 610 4.40 -4.15 1.40
CA ARG A 610 4.54 -5.21 2.42
C ARG A 610 4.92 -4.65 3.79
N GLY A 611 5.88 -3.74 3.82
CA GLY A 611 6.31 -3.06 5.04
C GLY A 611 5.22 -2.21 5.71
N PHE A 612 4.11 -1.91 5.02
CA PHE A 612 2.95 -1.26 5.63
C PHE A 612 2.44 -1.97 6.89
N GLY A 613 2.34 -3.31 6.89
CA GLY A 613 1.92 -4.07 8.07
C GLY A 613 2.92 -3.91 9.23
N TRP A 614 4.21 -4.08 8.94
CA TRP A 614 5.30 -3.89 9.90
C TRP A 614 5.31 -2.48 10.50
N TRP A 615 5.13 -1.44 9.67
CA TRP A 615 5.02 -0.06 10.14
C TRP A 615 3.75 0.19 10.95
N ALA A 616 2.61 -0.39 10.55
CA ALA A 616 1.34 -0.28 11.27
C ALA A 616 1.44 -0.90 12.66
N TRP A 617 2.10 -2.05 12.79
CA TRP A 617 2.45 -2.68 14.06
C TRP A 617 3.34 -1.76 14.90
N ARG A 618 4.52 -1.40 14.38
CA ARG A 618 5.52 -0.55 15.06
C ARG A 618 4.93 0.78 15.52
N SER A 619 3.97 1.33 14.79
CA SER A 619 3.31 2.61 15.10
C SER A 619 2.11 2.47 16.04
N GLY A 620 1.56 1.27 16.21
CA GLY A 620 0.29 1.00 16.91
C GLY A 620 -0.89 1.68 16.21
N ILE A 621 -1.17 1.25 14.98
CA ILE A 621 -2.33 1.67 14.17
C ILE A 621 -3.48 0.70 14.43
N ASP A 622 -4.66 1.23 14.77
CA ASP A 622 -5.84 0.41 15.09
C ASP A 622 -6.62 0.00 13.83
N ARG A 623 -6.70 0.88 12.83
CA ARG A 623 -7.52 0.69 11.62
C ARG A 623 -6.93 1.38 10.39
N ALA A 624 -7.25 0.86 9.22
CA ALA A 624 -6.91 1.45 7.93
C ALA A 624 -8.12 1.55 6.99
N TYR A 625 -8.15 2.58 6.15
CA TYR A 625 -9.18 2.74 5.13
C TYR A 625 -8.58 3.13 3.77
N HIS A 626 -9.22 2.71 2.68
CA HIS A 626 -9.00 3.29 1.37
C HIS A 626 -10.31 3.63 0.66
N TRP A 627 -10.27 4.69 -0.16
CA TRP A 627 -11.44 5.17 -0.90
C TRP A 627 -11.84 4.26 -2.07
N CYS A 628 -10.90 3.72 -2.86
CA CYS A 628 -11.20 2.85 -4.00
C CYS A 628 -9.96 2.09 -4.54
N ILE A 629 -9.97 0.75 -4.57
CA ILE A 629 -8.79 -0.06 -4.97
C ILE A 629 -8.52 -0.18 -6.49
N GLY A 630 -9.38 0.39 -7.34
CA GLY A 630 -9.21 0.39 -8.79
C GLY A 630 -9.64 1.72 -9.41
N PRO A 631 -9.43 1.93 -10.72
CA PRO A 631 -9.82 3.17 -11.39
C PRO A 631 -11.34 3.36 -11.33
N SER A 632 -11.79 4.58 -11.01
CA SER A 632 -13.22 4.94 -11.01
C SER A 632 -13.55 5.83 -12.21
N SER A 633 -14.80 5.88 -12.66
CA SER A 633 -15.18 6.71 -13.83
C SER A 633 -15.06 8.22 -13.58
N LYS A 634 -14.85 8.66 -12.33
CA LYS A 634 -14.52 10.04 -11.96
C LYS A 634 -13.02 10.31 -11.80
N SER A 635 -12.21 9.26 -11.88
CA SER A 635 -10.77 9.27 -11.64
C SER A 635 -10.00 8.55 -12.74
N MET A 636 -10.55 8.46 -13.95
CA MET A 636 -9.84 7.99 -15.15
C MET A 636 -8.87 9.05 -15.72
N HIS A 637 -8.54 10.09 -14.95
CA HIS A 637 -7.30 10.81 -15.15
C HIS A 637 -6.15 9.84 -14.85
N SER A 638 -5.19 9.72 -15.75
CA SER A 638 -4.19 8.65 -15.68
C SER A 638 -3.30 8.68 -14.43
N HIS A 639 -3.30 9.78 -13.68
CA HIS A 639 -2.68 9.86 -12.36
C HIS A 639 -3.27 8.91 -11.30
N ASP A 640 -4.41 8.25 -11.53
CA ASP A 640 -4.92 7.20 -10.64
C ASP A 640 -4.69 5.75 -11.13
N TYR A 641 -4.11 5.54 -12.32
CA TYR A 641 -3.83 4.18 -12.79
C TYR A 641 -2.71 3.48 -11.99
N GLY A 642 -1.77 4.21 -11.41
CA GLY A 642 -0.82 3.71 -10.41
C GLY A 642 -1.39 3.71 -8.98
N SER A 643 -2.46 4.46 -8.72
CA SER A 643 -3.25 4.34 -7.48
C SER A 643 -3.99 3.01 -7.45
N ALA A 644 -4.41 2.52 -8.62
CA ALA A 644 -5.05 1.22 -8.74
C ALA A 644 -4.11 0.10 -8.27
N TRP A 645 -4.69 -0.77 -7.47
CA TRP A 645 -4.18 -2.10 -7.12
C TRP A 645 -4.80 -3.19 -7.99
N VAL A 646 -6.00 -2.93 -8.53
CA VAL A 646 -6.72 -3.84 -9.40
C VAL A 646 -7.20 -3.12 -10.66
N PHE A 647 -6.99 -3.75 -11.81
CA PHE A 647 -7.44 -3.26 -13.12
C PHE A 647 -8.59 -4.11 -13.65
N GLU A 648 -9.51 -3.52 -14.42
CA GLU A 648 -10.53 -4.32 -15.11
C GLU A 648 -9.88 -5.23 -16.17
N ASN A 649 -10.31 -6.49 -16.24
CA ASN A 649 -9.91 -7.39 -17.32
C ASN A 649 -10.96 -7.32 -18.46
N PRO A 650 -10.65 -6.75 -19.64
CA PRO A 650 -11.66 -6.55 -20.69
C PRO A 650 -12.31 -7.86 -21.13
N GLY A 651 -13.64 -7.85 -21.21
CA GLY A 651 -14.44 -9.04 -21.59
C GLY A 651 -14.63 -10.09 -20.47
N HIS A 652 -14.11 -9.87 -19.27
CA HIS A 652 -14.24 -10.79 -18.14
C HIS A 652 -14.85 -10.13 -16.90
N ASP A 653 -15.73 -10.84 -16.18
CA ASP A 653 -16.21 -10.46 -14.84
C ASP A 653 -15.09 -10.74 -13.79
N ALA A 654 -13.94 -10.07 -13.95
CA ALA A 654 -12.69 -10.28 -13.22
C ALA A 654 -11.82 -9.02 -13.17
N PHE A 655 -10.92 -8.96 -12.20
CA PHE A 655 -9.87 -7.95 -12.12
C PHE A 655 -8.49 -8.60 -12.23
N LEU A 656 -7.53 -7.85 -12.77
CA LEU A 656 -6.11 -8.16 -12.74
C LEU A 656 -5.55 -7.61 -11.43
N THR A 657 -4.89 -8.46 -10.64
CA THR A 657 -4.18 -8.06 -9.41
C THR A 657 -2.83 -7.43 -9.75
N THR A 658 -2.11 -6.90 -8.75
CA THR A 658 -0.80 -6.28 -8.94
C THR A 658 0.24 -6.76 -7.92
N VAL A 659 1.52 -6.68 -8.29
CA VAL A 659 2.64 -7.00 -7.38
C VAL A 659 2.51 -6.23 -6.07
N ARG A 660 2.13 -4.95 -6.10
CA ARG A 660 1.92 -4.14 -4.89
C ARG A 660 0.71 -4.58 -4.06
N PHE A 661 -0.36 -5.05 -4.69
CA PHE A 661 -1.55 -5.51 -3.97
C PHE A 661 -1.30 -6.84 -3.26
N GLU A 662 -0.64 -7.77 -3.94
CA GLU A 662 -0.17 -9.02 -3.35
C GLU A 662 0.87 -8.77 -2.24
N MET A 663 1.77 -7.79 -2.40
CA MET A 663 2.70 -7.41 -1.34
C MET A 663 2.02 -6.79 -0.12
N LEU A 664 0.96 -5.99 -0.32
CA LEU A 664 0.16 -5.54 0.81
C LEU A 664 -0.51 -6.73 1.51
N ARG A 665 -1.07 -7.69 0.78
CA ARG A 665 -1.62 -8.92 1.38
C ARG A 665 -0.56 -9.62 2.21
N GLU A 666 0.63 -9.86 1.67
CA GLU A 666 1.74 -10.44 2.45
C GLU A 666 2.08 -9.59 3.69
N GLY A 667 2.04 -8.26 3.60
CA GLY A 667 2.25 -7.37 4.75
C GLY A 667 1.16 -7.45 5.82
N LEU A 668 -0.09 -7.71 5.43
CA LEU A 668 -1.21 -7.92 6.35
C LEU A 668 -1.19 -9.35 6.93
N GLU A 669 -0.68 -10.33 6.19
CA GLU A 669 -0.44 -11.69 6.67
C GLU A 669 0.78 -11.72 7.62
N ASP A 670 1.84 -10.98 7.34
CA ASP A 670 2.95 -10.71 8.27
C ASP A 670 2.43 -10.06 9.58
N TYR A 671 1.47 -9.11 9.51
CA TYR A 671 0.81 -8.55 10.70
C TYR A 671 0.04 -9.62 11.48
N ASP A 672 -0.67 -10.51 10.79
CA ASP A 672 -1.32 -11.67 11.43
C ASP A 672 -0.31 -12.62 12.10
N TYR A 673 0.89 -12.83 11.53
CA TYR A 673 1.99 -13.55 12.20
C TYR A 673 2.46 -12.82 13.47
N LEU A 674 2.64 -11.49 13.44
CA LEU A 674 3.03 -10.69 14.60
C LEU A 674 1.98 -10.74 15.72
N ALA A 675 0.70 -10.56 15.37
CA ALA A 675 -0.42 -10.62 16.30
C ALA A 675 -0.57 -12.02 16.92
N LEU A 676 -0.43 -13.07 16.11
CA LEU A 676 -0.48 -14.45 16.57
C LEU A 676 0.71 -14.77 17.50
N PHE A 677 1.93 -14.39 17.12
CA PHE A 677 3.13 -14.60 17.94
C PHE A 677 3.06 -13.84 19.27
N GLN A 678 2.55 -12.59 19.28
CA GLN A 678 2.32 -11.82 20.51
C GLN A 678 1.36 -12.55 21.47
N ARG A 679 0.34 -13.24 20.95
CA ARG A 679 -0.57 -14.06 21.76
C ARG A 679 0.14 -15.28 22.33
N GLU A 680 0.83 -16.07 21.50
CA GLU A 680 1.51 -17.28 21.99
C GLU A 680 2.62 -16.95 23.00
N VAL A 681 3.40 -15.88 22.78
CA VAL A 681 4.45 -15.48 23.74
C VAL A 681 3.85 -14.95 25.04
N GLY A 682 2.68 -14.29 25.00
CA GLY A 682 1.92 -13.88 26.19
C GLY A 682 1.38 -15.06 27.01
N GLU A 683 0.91 -16.12 26.37
CA GLU A 683 0.55 -17.37 27.06
C GLU A 683 1.76 -18.01 27.76
N VAL A 684 2.92 -18.01 27.11
CA VAL A 684 4.16 -18.59 27.65
C VAL A 684 4.73 -17.74 28.79
N ILE A 685 4.79 -16.41 28.63
CA ILE A 685 5.19 -15.44 29.68
C ILE A 685 4.39 -15.68 30.97
N ARG A 686 3.07 -15.78 30.86
CA ARG A 686 2.18 -16.02 32.01
C ARG A 686 2.39 -17.39 32.64
N ARG A 687 2.67 -18.42 31.84
CA ARG A 687 2.96 -19.79 32.32
C ARG A 687 4.35 -19.96 32.95
N LEU A 688 5.28 -19.06 32.65
CA LEU A 688 6.63 -19.04 33.21
C LEU A 688 6.78 -18.03 34.37
N GLY A 689 5.76 -17.21 34.67
CA GLY A 689 5.77 -16.23 35.76
C GLY A 689 6.67 -15.03 35.49
N LEU A 690 6.70 -14.55 34.25
CA LEU A 690 7.60 -13.47 33.80
C LEU A 690 6.88 -12.12 33.73
N ASP A 691 6.29 -11.69 34.84
CA ASP A 691 5.31 -10.59 34.89
C ASP A 691 5.86 -9.22 34.39
N ASP A 692 7.17 -8.99 34.50
CA ASP A 692 7.85 -7.79 33.97
C ASP A 692 7.97 -7.78 32.42
N VAL A 693 7.85 -8.94 31.76
CA VAL A 693 8.07 -9.09 30.31
C VAL A 693 6.77 -8.81 29.55
N ARG A 694 6.69 -7.65 28.88
CA ARG A 694 5.53 -7.30 28.06
C ARG A 694 5.59 -8.03 26.70
N PRO A 695 4.58 -8.83 26.31
CA PRO A 695 4.58 -9.58 25.05
C PRO A 695 4.79 -8.70 23.82
N HIS A 696 4.22 -7.48 23.84
CA HIS A 696 4.38 -6.49 22.79
C HIS A 696 5.84 -6.13 22.50
N ASP A 697 6.68 -5.96 23.53
CA ASP A 697 8.03 -5.45 23.33
C ASP A 697 8.96 -6.48 22.68
N VAL A 698 8.71 -7.76 22.93
CA VAL A 698 9.37 -8.89 22.24
C VAL A 698 9.06 -8.84 20.73
N VAL A 699 7.80 -8.60 20.37
CA VAL A 699 7.35 -8.59 18.97
C VAL A 699 7.70 -7.27 18.26
N ASP A 700 7.55 -6.12 18.93
CA ASP A 700 8.00 -4.81 18.48
C ASP A 700 9.51 -4.80 18.20
N GLY A 701 10.31 -5.49 19.03
CA GLY A 701 11.75 -5.68 18.83
C GLY A 701 12.12 -6.49 17.58
N ILE A 702 11.38 -7.56 17.27
CA ILE A 702 11.53 -8.31 16.01
C ILE A 702 11.14 -7.43 14.82
N ALA A 703 9.98 -6.75 14.90
CA ALA A 703 9.52 -5.86 13.83
C ALA A 703 10.45 -4.66 13.59
N ALA A 704 11.22 -4.22 14.61
CA ALA A 704 12.22 -3.16 14.48
C ALA A 704 13.31 -3.48 13.46
N GLN A 705 13.57 -4.76 13.20
CA GLN A 705 14.54 -5.21 12.20
C GLN A 705 14.13 -4.93 10.75
N LEU A 706 12.84 -4.68 10.50
CA LEU A 706 12.25 -4.46 9.19
C LEU A 706 11.63 -3.07 9.01
N SER A 707 11.18 -2.42 10.08
CA SER A 707 10.57 -1.09 10.00
C SER A 707 10.83 -0.22 11.25
N THR A 708 11.17 1.05 11.04
CA THR A 708 11.12 2.05 12.12
C THR A 708 9.66 2.49 12.36
N ARG A 709 9.43 3.62 13.03
CA ARG A 709 8.10 4.24 13.18
C ARG A 709 7.81 5.29 12.09
N GLN A 710 8.75 5.50 11.16
CA GLN A 710 8.55 6.27 9.93
C GLN A 710 8.23 5.33 8.77
N PHE A 711 7.25 5.67 7.94
CA PHE A 711 6.74 4.75 6.92
C PHE A 711 7.76 4.41 5.82
N VAL A 712 8.63 5.35 5.40
CA VAL A 712 9.60 5.06 4.32
C VAL A 712 10.82 4.26 4.77
N GLU A 713 11.11 4.26 6.08
CA GLU A 713 12.28 3.62 6.72
C GLU A 713 12.01 2.11 6.97
N GLN A 714 11.62 1.43 5.90
CA GLN A 714 11.36 0.00 5.85
C GLN A 714 12.49 -0.71 5.08
N SER A 715 12.75 -1.98 5.39
CA SER A 715 13.69 -2.83 4.68
C SER A 715 13.45 -2.80 3.16
N CYS A 716 14.52 -2.70 2.38
CA CYS A 716 14.54 -2.90 0.92
C CYS A 716 15.05 -4.30 0.53
N TYR A 717 15.25 -5.19 1.51
CA TYR A 717 15.74 -6.55 1.30
C TYR A 717 14.59 -7.54 1.47
N GLY A 718 13.99 -7.95 0.36
CA GLY A 718 12.90 -8.92 0.29
C GLY A 718 13.13 -10.19 1.11
N ALA A 719 14.33 -10.78 1.00
CA ALA A 719 14.74 -11.96 1.77
C ALA A 719 14.61 -11.80 3.30
N LYS A 720 14.73 -10.58 3.82
CA LYS A 720 14.62 -10.33 5.27
C LYS A 720 13.17 -10.40 5.75
N TYR A 721 12.20 -10.06 4.91
CA TYR A 721 10.78 -10.26 5.23
C TYR A 721 10.46 -11.75 5.32
N GLU A 722 10.82 -12.54 4.30
CA GLU A 722 10.62 -13.99 4.32
C GLU A 722 11.31 -14.67 5.49
N HIS A 723 12.59 -14.37 5.74
CA HIS A 723 13.33 -14.97 6.85
C HIS A 723 12.68 -14.72 8.21
N ILE A 724 12.18 -13.51 8.46
CA ILE A 724 11.55 -13.16 9.75
C ILE A 724 10.12 -13.70 9.83
N ARG A 725 9.37 -13.73 8.72
CA ARG A 725 8.05 -14.38 8.65
C ARG A 725 8.16 -15.90 8.90
N GLU A 726 9.12 -16.58 8.30
CA GLU A 726 9.40 -17.99 8.60
C GLU A 726 9.87 -18.19 10.05
N PHE A 727 10.71 -17.31 10.59
CA PHE A 727 11.09 -17.33 12.01
C PHE A 727 9.88 -17.21 12.93
N LEU A 728 8.95 -16.27 12.67
CA LEU A 728 7.71 -16.13 13.43
C LEU A 728 6.85 -17.39 13.36
N GLY A 729 6.71 -18.01 12.18
CA GLY A 729 5.99 -19.28 12.02
C GLY A 729 6.63 -20.44 12.81
N ASN A 730 7.95 -20.60 12.72
CA ASN A 730 8.70 -21.59 13.49
C ASN A 730 8.58 -21.34 15.01
N ALA A 731 8.60 -20.08 15.44
CA ALA A 731 8.46 -19.68 16.83
C ALA A 731 7.04 -19.99 17.37
N ILE A 732 5.98 -19.68 16.61
CA ILE A 732 4.59 -20.03 16.94
C ILE A 732 4.43 -21.56 17.11
N GLU A 733 5.00 -22.36 16.21
CA GLU A 733 4.98 -23.83 16.35
C GLU A 733 5.76 -24.33 17.58
N SER A 734 6.87 -23.68 17.92
CA SER A 734 7.70 -24.02 19.08
C SER A 734 6.98 -23.70 20.39
N LEU A 735 6.42 -22.49 20.54
CA LEU A 735 5.75 -22.06 21.77
C LEU A 735 4.52 -22.92 22.12
N ARG A 736 3.88 -23.54 21.12
CA ARG A 736 2.76 -24.47 21.35
C ARG A 736 3.14 -25.88 21.81
N LYS A 737 4.43 -26.23 21.78
CA LYS A 737 4.93 -27.58 22.09
C LYS A 737 5.77 -27.55 23.39
N PRO A 738 5.59 -28.49 24.34
CA PRO A 738 6.45 -28.57 25.51
C PRO A 738 7.88 -29.05 25.15
N PRO A 739 8.89 -28.82 26.02
CA PRO A 739 8.84 -27.88 27.13
C PRO A 739 8.66 -26.43 26.65
N LEU A 740 7.92 -25.62 27.41
CA LEU A 740 7.92 -24.18 27.17
C LEU A 740 9.29 -23.60 27.51
N LEU A 741 9.72 -22.65 26.68
CA LEU A 741 11.03 -22.05 26.71
C LEU A 741 10.96 -20.67 26.05
N LEU A 742 11.51 -19.66 26.72
CA LEU A 742 11.88 -18.36 26.17
C LEU A 742 13.37 -18.14 26.37
N PHE A 743 13.96 -17.28 25.56
CA PHE A 743 15.36 -16.93 25.64
C PHE A 743 15.60 -15.46 25.31
N GLN A 744 16.68 -14.89 25.86
CA GLN A 744 17.21 -13.58 25.51
C GLN A 744 18.70 -13.72 25.21
N VAL A 745 19.13 -13.12 24.10
CA VAL A 745 20.54 -13.04 23.71
C VAL A 745 21.06 -11.66 24.09
N ALA A 746 22.14 -11.60 24.86
CA ALA A 746 22.87 -10.35 25.05
C ALA A 746 23.62 -9.97 23.76
N ALA A 747 23.36 -8.77 23.24
CA ALA A 747 23.88 -8.33 21.95
C ALA A 747 25.42 -8.33 21.90
N ALA A 748 26.00 -9.13 20.99
CA ALA A 748 27.44 -9.20 20.79
C ALA A 748 27.90 -8.23 19.68
N ASN A 749 28.53 -7.13 20.10
CA ASN A 749 29.10 -6.12 19.20
C ASN A 749 30.35 -6.61 18.42
N ALA A 750 30.84 -7.83 18.69
CA ALA A 750 32.01 -8.44 18.06
C ALA A 750 31.88 -9.97 18.04
N PRO A 751 32.63 -10.70 17.18
CA PRO A 751 32.71 -12.15 17.24
C PRO A 751 33.31 -12.62 18.59
N GLY A 752 32.58 -13.42 19.35
CA GLY A 752 33.01 -13.91 20.66
C GLY A 752 31.87 -14.55 21.47
N PRO A 753 32.12 -14.92 22.74
CA PRO A 753 31.13 -15.64 23.55
C PRO A 753 29.96 -14.77 24.00
N VAL A 754 28.75 -15.13 23.58
CA VAL A 754 27.47 -14.50 23.93
C VAL A 754 26.99 -14.92 25.32
N SER A 755 26.19 -14.06 25.96
CA SER A 755 25.34 -14.45 27.09
C SER A 755 23.94 -14.79 26.59
N LEU A 756 23.35 -15.86 27.12
CA LEU A 756 22.06 -16.41 26.75
C LEU A 756 21.28 -16.68 28.04
N ASP A 757 20.25 -15.87 28.30
CA ASP A 757 19.35 -16.04 29.44
C ASP A 757 18.15 -16.89 29.00
N LEU A 758 17.82 -17.93 29.78
CA LEU A 758 16.86 -18.97 29.42
C LEU A 758 15.80 -19.15 30.51
N TRP A 759 14.52 -19.05 30.15
CA TRP A 759 13.39 -19.30 31.04
C TRP A 759 12.57 -20.50 30.55
N CYS A 760 12.40 -21.53 31.37
CA CYS A 760 11.78 -22.80 30.96
C CYS A 760 10.83 -23.37 32.02
N GLU A 761 9.98 -24.32 31.62
CA GLU A 761 9.13 -25.04 32.58
C GLU A 761 9.97 -25.82 33.60
N SER A 762 9.54 -25.83 34.86
CA SER A 762 10.22 -26.59 35.92
C SER A 762 10.37 -28.08 35.55
N GLY A 763 11.57 -28.62 35.78
CA GLY A 763 11.97 -29.97 35.38
C GLY A 763 12.44 -30.09 33.93
N THR A 764 12.79 -28.98 33.27
CA THR A 764 13.45 -28.99 31.96
C THR A 764 14.97 -29.05 32.12
N VAL A 765 15.62 -30.01 31.47
CA VAL A 765 17.09 -30.06 31.32
C VAL A 765 17.48 -29.27 30.07
N LEU A 766 18.45 -28.37 30.19
CA LEU A 766 18.95 -27.50 29.12
C LEU A 766 20.38 -27.89 28.75
N THR A 767 20.62 -28.14 27.46
CA THR A 767 21.95 -28.45 26.91
C THR A 767 22.25 -27.45 25.81
N VAL A 768 23.28 -26.62 25.99
CA VAL A 768 23.75 -25.66 24.98
C VAL A 768 25.07 -26.14 24.41
N ALA A 769 25.19 -26.20 23.09
CA ALA A 769 26.44 -26.57 22.44
C ALA A 769 27.57 -25.59 22.85
N GLY A 770 28.70 -26.13 23.31
CA GLY A 770 29.85 -25.35 23.78
C GLY A 770 29.78 -24.83 25.22
N ALA A 771 28.70 -25.10 25.97
CA ALA A 771 28.54 -24.72 27.37
C ALA A 771 28.30 -25.93 28.30
N PRO A 772 28.51 -25.80 29.62
CA PRO A 772 28.10 -26.82 30.58
C PRO A 772 26.59 -27.09 30.53
N GLN A 773 26.19 -28.36 30.69
CA GLN A 773 24.79 -28.74 30.80
C GLN A 773 24.18 -28.16 32.09
N ALA A 774 22.96 -27.61 32.01
CA ALA A 774 22.27 -26.99 33.13
C ALA A 774 20.88 -27.60 33.33
N VAL A 775 20.53 -27.94 34.57
CA VAL A 775 19.17 -28.37 34.92
C VAL A 775 18.35 -27.13 35.28
N GLY A 776 17.30 -26.86 34.51
CA GLY A 776 16.49 -25.66 34.62
C GLY A 776 15.46 -25.73 35.76
N THR A 777 15.67 -24.91 36.78
CA THR A 777 14.68 -24.57 37.81
C THR A 777 14.39 -23.07 37.81
N GLY A 778 13.86 -22.57 36.68
CA GLY A 778 13.57 -21.15 36.45
C GLY A 778 14.46 -20.53 35.38
N ASN A 779 15.04 -19.36 35.69
CA ASN A 779 15.99 -18.65 34.83
C ASN A 779 17.39 -19.29 34.89
N VAL A 780 18.04 -19.45 33.74
CA VAL A 780 19.42 -19.93 33.62
C VAL A 780 20.19 -19.04 32.64
N SER A 781 21.15 -18.26 33.15
CA SER A 781 22.11 -17.51 32.33
C SER A 781 23.29 -18.40 31.95
N LEU A 782 23.52 -18.60 30.65
CA LEU A 782 24.64 -19.38 30.11
C LEU A 782 25.53 -18.49 29.22
N ARG A 783 26.83 -18.78 29.21
CA ARG A 783 27.78 -18.17 28.26
C ARG A 783 28.28 -19.23 27.28
N THR A 784 28.17 -18.96 25.98
CA THR A 784 28.61 -19.90 24.93
C THR A 784 29.20 -19.18 23.73
N THR A 785 29.95 -19.90 22.90
CA THR A 785 30.51 -19.41 21.64
C THR A 785 29.57 -19.76 20.48
N PRO A 786 29.31 -18.86 19.53
CA PRO A 786 28.51 -19.16 18.33
C PRO A 786 29.08 -20.32 17.51
N ASP A 787 28.21 -21.04 16.82
CA ASP A 787 28.60 -22.00 15.78
C ASP A 787 29.13 -21.28 14.52
N ALA A 788 29.65 -22.06 13.56
CA ALA A 788 30.20 -21.54 12.31
C ALA A 788 29.17 -20.79 11.43
N ASN A 789 27.87 -20.92 11.71
CA ASN A 789 26.78 -20.22 11.03
C ASN A 789 26.35 -18.94 11.78
N GLY A 790 26.97 -18.63 12.93
CA GLY A 790 26.65 -17.47 13.76
C GLY A 790 25.42 -17.64 14.64
N GLY A 791 25.04 -18.88 14.98
CA GLY A 791 23.94 -19.18 15.91
C GLY A 791 24.34 -20.04 17.11
N VAL A 792 23.37 -20.40 17.94
CA VAL A 792 23.55 -21.31 19.09
C VAL A 792 22.57 -22.47 19.00
N GLN A 793 23.08 -23.70 19.13
CA GLN A 793 22.25 -24.91 19.28
C GLN A 793 21.89 -25.11 20.75
N LEU A 794 20.58 -25.22 21.03
CA LEU A 794 19.99 -25.43 22.35
C LEU A 794 19.02 -26.62 22.31
N GLU A 795 19.26 -27.61 23.15
CA GLU A 795 18.30 -28.67 23.47
C GLU A 795 17.62 -28.40 24.81
N ALA A 796 16.31 -28.60 24.86
CA ALA A 796 15.49 -28.50 26.07
C ALA A 796 14.66 -29.79 26.21
N THR A 797 14.95 -30.60 27.22
CA THR A 797 14.33 -31.91 27.45
C THR A 797 13.52 -31.90 28.74
N ARG A 798 12.24 -32.28 28.67
CA ARG A 798 11.35 -32.42 29.83
C ARG A 798 10.53 -33.69 29.70
N ALA A 799 10.64 -34.56 30.71
CA ALA A 799 10.18 -35.96 30.63
C ALA A 799 10.68 -36.62 29.32
N ALA A 800 9.79 -37.25 28.54
CA ALA A 800 10.14 -37.91 27.28
C ALA A 800 10.18 -36.97 26.05
N THR A 801 10.05 -35.65 26.22
CA THR A 801 9.99 -34.69 25.12
C THR A 801 11.24 -33.82 25.07
N THR A 802 11.99 -33.90 23.96
CA THR A 802 13.11 -33.01 23.65
C THR A 802 12.74 -32.05 22.54
N LYS A 803 12.89 -30.75 22.81
CA LYS A 803 12.83 -29.66 21.84
C LYS A 803 14.26 -29.25 21.46
N ARG A 804 14.52 -29.08 20.17
CA ARG A 804 15.78 -28.55 19.62
C ARG A 804 15.52 -27.20 18.98
N LEU A 805 16.34 -26.20 19.30
CA LEU A 805 16.29 -24.86 18.73
C LEU A 805 17.69 -24.44 18.27
N TRP A 806 17.76 -23.86 17.07
CA TRP A 806 18.89 -23.05 16.65
C TRP A 806 18.50 -21.58 16.79
N ILE A 807 19.31 -20.83 17.54
CA ILE A 807 19.08 -19.42 17.86
C ILE A 807 20.04 -18.59 17.00
N PRO A 808 19.57 -17.87 15.97
CA PRO A 808 20.40 -16.88 15.27
C PRO A 808 20.73 -15.70 16.20
N LEU A 809 21.94 -15.14 16.06
CA LEU A 809 22.45 -14.05 16.91
C LEU A 809 22.52 -12.70 16.19
N ARG A 810 21.92 -12.59 15.00
CA ARG A 810 21.97 -11.43 14.09
C ARG A 810 20.65 -11.23 13.35
#